data_AF-A0A257N396-F1
#
_entry.id   AF-A0A257N396-F1
#
_cell.length_a   1.000
_cell.length_b   1.000
_cell.length_c   1.000
_cell.angle_alpha   90.00
_cell.angle_beta   90.00
_cell.angle_gamma   90.00
#
_symmetry.space_group_name_H-M   'P 1'
#
loop_
_entity.id
_entity.type
_entity.pdbx_description
1 polymer ?
#
loop_
_entity_poly.entity_id
_entity_poly.type
_entity_poly.pdbx_seq_one_letter_code
_entity_poly.pdbx_strand_id
1 'polypeptide(L)'
;WLGIQTFADLWLVLGLLSLAMSLLSHALKSVQKWADIYCMPLNTVATLGFTWSLLGTLTLFFITAGQANLLAILLLVSLLTLFSLSKNRSGAAQSRGLASACLPTLMVFSLLPVNLDGVSLQAVTALCGYALWCCASFILPIFNKRYREWTITPDFFPWLGLLLVAFSGCWWQEFNVINVGVYCLELSVYCLLMLRYSNWAGFSWASALAFTATGIAFNSETLPITILLWGNLQLLLVSFWNRKGDALTKRWQWQWQTPVLALAFESTAKLIFMVYLLIASLHFIDGSITQNMTLADTLLIGILLNLSFLHALWLRFSVATLHSFIWALFLLVWSISIYFTCLSSVFHLPLFLTLWSITLLITLTACSRVRYAYQSKIIAALTNWLQFSVIVATVSLLTYSADNLAELLLSLGLVICLSAVLGWRSTRSTWLVVACVELLLFLHLWPFLLVDIANVYALLPWYALQTILFASLSTWLTHKLASNPNTAEPVVQTLQCNVSTFSSWLIALSLLELGAHGILVKYWITSGAPLPWLLPNALAALSTGLIISFIGIRHVRHLPDSKWLYGIVMLVGALIFYSRLVIFKAADVSLWDTSLLIVFAYSLFFIQRLFPSKPLLNMALFMPILVIFTVPLQLASPETSGALIATGLLYLLMRHHTQQKIPLYLALLAFNAGVYLWIPRLVDSSQLIQVYVIPAALSSLMLLHLHSRELKPSVLMGSRLAAISSIYACATVDVFLRAELSIFILAMALSVAGILLGIALKTRAFLYAGVSFLLLNVLGQLRLPEQGLGKAIVLMVMGTLIISLMIWFNIKRVALMIWFNIKRVAILQRISAIQAEMQTWE
;
A
#
# COMPACT_ATOMS: atom_id res chain seq x y z
N TRP A 1 -22.70 -32.52 -66.85
CA TRP A 1 -22.04 -33.38 -65.84
C TRP A 1 -22.95 -33.76 -64.67
N LEU A 2 -24.14 -33.14 -64.51
CA LEU A 2 -25.17 -33.46 -63.50
C LEU A 2 -26.51 -33.76 -64.20
N GLY A 3 -26.76 -35.02 -64.57
CA GLY A 3 -27.98 -35.46 -65.27
C GLY A 3 -28.30 -36.90 -64.91
N ILE A 4 -29.28 -37.12 -64.03
CA ILE A 4 -29.42 -38.28 -63.13
C ILE A 4 -29.58 -39.65 -63.83
N GLN A 5 -30.24 -39.70 -64.99
CA GLN A 5 -30.61 -40.98 -65.63
C GLN A 5 -29.48 -41.63 -66.45
N THR A 6 -28.63 -40.85 -67.12
CA THR A 6 -27.56 -41.41 -67.97
C THR A 6 -26.37 -41.97 -67.17
N PHE A 7 -26.28 -41.68 -65.87
CA PHE A 7 -25.22 -42.17 -65.01
C PHE A 7 -25.44 -43.61 -64.55
N ALA A 8 -26.66 -44.02 -64.21
CA ALA A 8 -26.94 -45.37 -63.73
C ALA A 8 -26.53 -46.45 -64.74
N ASP A 9 -26.82 -46.21 -66.02
CA ASP A 9 -26.44 -47.09 -67.13
C ASP A 9 -24.92 -47.20 -67.29
N LEU A 10 -24.20 -46.08 -67.15
CA LEU A 10 -22.74 -46.03 -67.24
C LEU A 10 -22.07 -46.84 -66.12
N TRP A 11 -22.59 -46.75 -64.89
CA TRP A 11 -22.12 -47.53 -63.75
C TRP A 11 -22.43 -49.02 -63.87
N LEU A 12 -23.56 -49.37 -64.49
CA LEU A 12 -23.96 -50.74 -64.80
C LEU A 12 -23.05 -51.37 -65.86
N VAL A 13 -22.73 -50.63 -66.93
CA VAL A 13 -21.78 -51.05 -67.96
C VAL A 13 -20.39 -51.28 -67.36
N LEU A 14 -19.92 -50.36 -66.51
CA LEU A 14 -18.65 -50.53 -65.78
C LEU A 14 -18.67 -51.75 -64.85
N GLY A 15 -19.80 -52.02 -64.19
CA GLY A 15 -19.99 -53.20 -63.36
C GLY A 15 -19.89 -54.50 -64.15
N LEU A 16 -20.63 -54.59 -65.27
CA LEU A 16 -20.60 -55.73 -66.21
C LEU A 16 -19.21 -55.92 -66.82
N LEU A 17 -18.53 -54.83 -67.20
CA LEU A 17 -17.16 -54.88 -67.70
C LEU A 17 -16.20 -55.46 -66.65
N SER A 18 -16.34 -55.04 -65.38
CA SER A 18 -15.51 -55.60 -64.30
C SER A 18 -15.73 -57.11 -64.12
N LEU A 19 -16.98 -57.55 -64.22
CA LEU A 19 -17.36 -58.96 -64.10
C LEU A 19 -16.79 -59.77 -65.26
N ALA A 20 -16.97 -59.31 -66.51
CA ALA A 20 -16.45 -59.97 -67.70
C ALA A 20 -14.92 -60.11 -67.66
N MET A 21 -14.21 -59.03 -67.30
CA MET A 21 -12.75 -59.04 -67.20
C MET A 21 -12.24 -59.95 -66.08
N SER A 22 -12.97 -60.03 -64.95
CA SER A 22 -12.63 -60.96 -63.86
C SER A 22 -12.84 -62.43 -64.22
N LEU A 23 -13.92 -62.76 -64.94
CA LEU A 23 -14.20 -64.12 -65.41
C LEU A 23 -13.20 -64.54 -66.48
N LEU A 24 -12.82 -63.62 -67.37
CA LEU A 24 -11.80 -63.86 -68.40
C LEU A 24 -10.43 -64.13 -67.76
N SER A 25 -10.06 -63.32 -66.76
CA SER A 25 -8.85 -63.54 -65.96
C SER A 25 -8.86 -64.90 -65.24
N HIS A 26 -10.01 -65.32 -64.71
CA HIS A 26 -10.16 -66.63 -64.06
C HIS A 26 -10.03 -67.80 -65.06
N ALA A 27 -10.68 -67.71 -66.22
CA ALA A 27 -10.60 -68.73 -67.26
C ALA A 27 -9.16 -68.88 -67.80
N LEU A 28 -8.47 -67.76 -68.01
CA LEU A 28 -7.07 -67.73 -68.51
C LEU A 28 -6.07 -68.28 -67.51
N LYS A 29 -6.41 -68.30 -66.22
CA LYS A 29 -5.56 -68.87 -65.16
C LYS A 29 -5.34 -70.37 -65.30
N SER A 30 -6.22 -71.07 -66.01
CA SER A 30 -6.06 -72.50 -66.32
C SER A 30 -4.93 -72.77 -67.33
N VAL A 31 -4.46 -71.73 -68.05
CA VAL A 31 -3.44 -71.84 -69.10
C VAL A 31 -2.18 -71.08 -68.68
N GLN A 32 -1.18 -71.81 -68.20
CA GLN A 32 0.01 -71.28 -67.52
C GLN A 32 0.80 -70.22 -68.31
N LYS A 33 0.80 -70.30 -69.65
CA LYS A 33 1.50 -69.36 -70.55
C LYS A 33 0.84 -67.98 -70.63
N TRP A 34 -0.49 -67.90 -70.47
CA TRP A 34 -1.28 -66.68 -70.60
C TRP A 34 -1.55 -66.02 -69.25
N ALA A 35 -1.45 -66.80 -68.18
CA ALA A 35 -1.64 -66.34 -66.82
C ALA A 35 -0.65 -65.23 -66.42
N ASP A 36 0.63 -65.36 -66.78
CA ASP A 36 1.66 -64.40 -66.37
C ASP A 36 1.58 -63.06 -67.14
N ILE A 37 1.06 -63.08 -68.38
CA ILE A 37 1.03 -61.91 -69.27
C ILE A 37 -0.29 -61.12 -69.13
N TYR A 38 -1.44 -61.80 -69.11
CA TYR A 38 -2.74 -61.15 -69.28
C TYR A 38 -3.56 -61.08 -68.00
N CYS A 39 -3.37 -61.95 -67.01
CA CYS A 39 -4.19 -61.91 -65.79
C CYS A 39 -3.94 -60.65 -64.96
N MET A 40 -2.72 -60.12 -64.91
CA MET A 40 -2.43 -58.89 -64.15
C MET A 40 -3.15 -57.65 -64.72
N PRO A 41 -3.03 -57.30 -66.03
CA PRO A 41 -3.74 -56.16 -66.62
C PRO A 41 -5.26 -56.35 -66.67
N LEU A 42 -5.77 -57.57 -66.92
CA LEU A 42 -7.22 -57.84 -66.86
C LEU A 42 -7.77 -57.61 -65.45
N ASN A 43 -7.02 -58.05 -64.43
CA ASN A 43 -7.39 -57.81 -63.04
C ASN A 43 -7.31 -56.33 -62.65
N THR A 44 -6.38 -55.53 -63.18
CA THR A 44 -6.31 -54.09 -62.88
C THR A 44 -7.50 -53.35 -63.46
N VAL A 45 -7.86 -53.63 -64.71
CA VAL A 45 -9.05 -53.05 -65.38
C VAL A 45 -10.32 -53.47 -64.66
N ALA A 46 -10.46 -54.75 -64.29
CA ALA A 46 -11.58 -55.23 -63.48
C ALA A 46 -11.68 -54.49 -62.14
N THR A 47 -10.55 -54.28 -61.44
CA THR A 47 -10.57 -53.54 -60.17
C THR A 47 -10.90 -52.06 -60.33
N LEU A 48 -10.39 -51.40 -61.36
CA LEU A 48 -10.70 -49.99 -61.63
C LEU A 48 -12.18 -49.82 -61.97
N GLY A 49 -12.71 -50.66 -62.86
CA GLY A 49 -14.13 -50.68 -63.20
C GLY A 49 -15.02 -50.96 -62.00
N PHE A 50 -14.62 -51.91 -61.14
CA PHE A 50 -15.28 -52.20 -59.87
C PHE A 50 -15.29 -50.98 -58.94
N THR A 51 -14.13 -50.38 -58.67
CA THR A 51 -14.03 -49.24 -57.75
C THR A 51 -14.80 -48.02 -58.26
N TRP A 52 -14.79 -47.77 -59.57
CA TRP A 52 -15.50 -46.66 -60.19
C TRP A 52 -17.01 -46.91 -60.13
N SER A 53 -17.47 -48.11 -60.51
CA SER A 53 -18.89 -48.52 -60.41
C SER A 53 -19.42 -48.44 -58.98
N LEU A 54 -18.65 -48.90 -58.01
CA LEU A 54 -19.04 -48.85 -56.61
C LEU A 54 -19.06 -47.40 -56.07
N LEU A 55 -18.07 -46.56 -56.41
CA LEU A 55 -18.07 -45.15 -56.02
C LEU A 55 -19.23 -44.38 -56.68
N GLY A 56 -19.55 -44.70 -57.93
CA GLY A 56 -20.68 -44.15 -58.66
C GLY A 56 -22.04 -44.54 -58.08
N THR A 57 -22.19 -45.81 -57.68
CA THR A 57 -23.42 -46.27 -57.01
C THR A 57 -23.59 -45.65 -55.63
N LEU A 58 -22.51 -45.49 -54.87
CA LEU A 58 -22.54 -44.79 -53.59
C LEU A 58 -22.88 -43.31 -53.76
N THR A 59 -22.22 -42.59 -54.68
CA THR A 59 -22.51 -41.16 -54.92
C THR A 59 -23.94 -40.93 -55.37
N LEU A 60 -24.49 -41.77 -56.25
CA LEU A 60 -25.90 -41.71 -56.62
C LEU A 60 -26.82 -41.99 -55.42
N PHE A 61 -26.50 -42.97 -54.57
CA PHE A 61 -27.27 -43.22 -53.35
C PHE A 61 -27.28 -42.02 -52.40
N PHE A 62 -26.12 -41.38 -52.17
CA PHE A 62 -26.02 -40.19 -51.33
C PHE A 62 -26.77 -38.98 -51.91
N ILE A 63 -26.73 -38.78 -53.24
CA ILE A 63 -27.37 -37.63 -53.90
C ILE A 63 -28.89 -37.80 -54.00
N THR A 64 -29.39 -39.02 -54.14
CA THR A 64 -30.82 -39.28 -54.40
C THR A 64 -31.65 -39.46 -53.13
N ALA A 65 -31.05 -39.35 -51.94
CA ALA A 65 -31.72 -39.39 -50.63
C ALA A 65 -32.76 -40.53 -50.48
N GLY A 66 -32.55 -41.68 -51.13
CA GLY A 66 -33.45 -42.84 -51.01
C GLY A 66 -34.71 -42.83 -51.90
N GLN A 67 -34.75 -42.07 -53.01
CA GLN A 67 -35.85 -42.19 -53.96
C GLN A 67 -35.98 -43.64 -54.52
N ALA A 68 -37.15 -44.26 -54.31
CA ALA A 68 -37.40 -45.68 -54.56
C ALA A 68 -37.12 -46.16 -56.01
N ASN A 69 -37.27 -45.28 -57.01
CA ASN A 69 -37.24 -45.68 -58.43
C ASN A 69 -35.85 -46.01 -58.99
N LEU A 70 -34.76 -45.50 -58.39
CA LEU A 70 -33.38 -45.75 -58.86
C LEU A 70 -32.66 -46.84 -58.07
N LEU A 71 -33.28 -47.36 -57.02
CA LEU A 71 -32.59 -48.08 -55.96
C LEU A 71 -32.45 -49.58 -56.24
N ALA A 72 -33.41 -50.17 -56.98
CA ALA A 72 -33.28 -51.54 -57.50
C ALA A 72 -32.13 -51.70 -58.52
N ILE A 73 -31.91 -50.67 -59.35
CA ILE A 73 -30.80 -50.63 -60.31
C ILE A 73 -29.46 -50.54 -59.58
N LEU A 74 -29.37 -49.71 -58.53
CA LEU A 74 -28.18 -49.63 -57.68
C LEU A 74 -27.88 -50.96 -56.95
N LEU A 75 -28.90 -51.69 -56.53
CA LEU A 75 -28.78 -53.01 -55.90
C LEU A 75 -28.32 -54.09 -56.90
N LEU A 76 -28.82 -54.06 -58.14
CA LEU A 76 -28.36 -54.92 -59.23
C LEU A 76 -26.87 -54.67 -59.57
N VAL A 77 -26.48 -53.40 -59.69
CA VAL A 77 -25.09 -53.00 -60.01
C VAL A 77 -24.13 -53.40 -58.88
N SER A 78 -24.54 -53.26 -57.62
CA SER A 78 -23.74 -53.68 -56.46
C SER A 78 -23.64 -55.21 -56.33
N LEU A 79 -24.69 -55.97 -56.65
CA LEU A 79 -24.63 -57.44 -56.70
C LEU A 79 -23.68 -57.95 -57.81
N LEU A 80 -23.76 -57.37 -59.01
CA LEU A 80 -22.88 -57.70 -60.14
C LEU A 80 -21.41 -57.41 -59.83
N THR A 81 -21.13 -56.35 -59.08
CA THR A 81 -19.77 -55.96 -58.72
C THR A 81 -19.17 -56.82 -57.60
N LEU A 82 -19.96 -57.47 -56.72
CA LEU A 82 -19.42 -58.37 -55.70
C LEU A 82 -18.84 -59.68 -56.25
N PHE A 83 -19.34 -60.16 -57.39
CA PHE A 83 -18.94 -61.47 -57.93
C PHE A 83 -17.52 -61.47 -58.51
N SER A 84 -16.97 -60.29 -58.84
CA SER A 84 -15.75 -60.14 -59.66
C SER A 84 -14.43 -60.38 -58.92
N LEU A 85 -14.43 -60.72 -57.63
CA LEU A 85 -13.18 -60.87 -56.85
C LEU A 85 -13.11 -62.20 -56.10
N SER A 86 -13.37 -63.32 -56.78
CA SER A 86 -13.11 -64.66 -56.26
C SER A 86 -11.65 -65.09 -56.54
N LYS A 87 -10.82 -64.97 -55.51
CA LYS A 87 -9.88 -66.02 -55.05
C LYS A 87 -8.42 -65.58 -54.83
N ASN A 88 -7.71 -64.96 -55.77
CA ASN A 88 -6.25 -64.74 -55.59
C ASN A 88 -5.72 -63.35 -56.00
N ARG A 89 -5.87 -62.33 -55.16
CA ARG A 89 -5.07 -61.09 -55.27
C ARG A 89 -4.73 -60.54 -53.89
N SER A 90 -3.55 -59.94 -53.75
CA SER A 90 -3.23 -59.06 -52.62
C SER A 90 -4.28 -57.94 -52.57
N GLY A 91 -5.02 -57.83 -51.46
CA GLY A 91 -6.08 -56.82 -51.27
C GLY A 91 -7.51 -57.28 -51.63
N ALA A 92 -7.74 -58.50 -52.13
CA ALA A 92 -9.09 -58.99 -52.42
C ALA A 92 -10.01 -59.06 -51.19
N ALA A 93 -9.43 -59.23 -49.99
CA ALA A 93 -10.18 -59.19 -48.74
C ALA A 93 -10.71 -57.78 -48.40
N GLN A 94 -9.98 -56.73 -48.79
CA GLN A 94 -10.35 -55.32 -48.57
C GLN A 94 -11.50 -54.88 -49.47
N SER A 95 -11.44 -55.23 -50.75
CA SER A 95 -12.51 -54.93 -51.70
C SER A 95 -13.81 -55.68 -51.35
N ARG A 96 -13.72 -56.95 -50.91
CA ARG A 96 -14.86 -57.70 -50.38
C ARG A 96 -15.43 -57.05 -49.13
N GLY A 97 -14.57 -56.54 -48.23
CA GLY A 97 -14.99 -55.79 -47.03
C GLY A 97 -15.81 -54.55 -47.37
N LEU A 98 -15.33 -53.78 -48.34
CA LEU A 98 -16.02 -52.58 -48.80
C LEU A 98 -17.38 -52.90 -49.42
N ALA A 99 -17.41 -53.88 -50.32
CA ALA A 99 -18.63 -54.28 -51.03
C ALA A 99 -19.70 -54.89 -50.10
N SER A 100 -19.26 -55.77 -49.20
CA SER A 100 -20.15 -56.46 -48.24
C SER A 100 -20.70 -55.56 -47.14
N ALA A 101 -20.10 -54.40 -46.89
CA ALA A 101 -20.66 -53.39 -46.00
C ALA A 101 -21.73 -52.55 -46.73
N CYS A 102 -21.47 -52.14 -47.97
CA CYS A 102 -22.36 -51.26 -48.74
C CYS A 102 -23.65 -51.94 -49.23
N LEU A 103 -23.59 -53.22 -49.61
CA LEU A 103 -24.77 -53.96 -50.07
C LEU A 103 -25.92 -54.03 -49.04
N PRO A 104 -25.69 -54.55 -47.82
CA PRO A 104 -26.76 -54.67 -46.84
C PRO A 104 -27.29 -53.29 -46.41
N THR A 105 -26.44 -52.25 -46.38
CA THR A 105 -26.94 -50.89 -46.14
C THR A 105 -27.91 -50.46 -47.23
N LEU A 106 -27.54 -50.61 -48.51
CA LEU A 106 -28.40 -50.25 -49.63
C LEU A 106 -29.71 -51.04 -49.61
N MET A 107 -29.66 -52.33 -49.25
CA MET A 107 -30.84 -53.17 -49.12
C MET A 107 -31.76 -52.72 -47.99
N VAL A 108 -31.25 -52.40 -46.80
CA VAL A 108 -32.11 -51.92 -45.70
C VAL A 108 -32.77 -50.59 -46.05
N PHE A 109 -32.02 -49.65 -46.63
CA PHE A 109 -32.58 -48.39 -47.09
C PHE A 109 -33.58 -48.54 -48.24
N SER A 110 -33.49 -49.62 -49.03
CA SER A 110 -34.46 -49.96 -50.07
C SER A 110 -35.82 -50.42 -49.56
N LEU A 111 -35.83 -51.00 -48.36
CA LEU A 111 -37.02 -51.60 -47.77
C LEU A 111 -37.74 -50.63 -46.84
N LEU A 112 -37.23 -49.41 -46.67
CA LEU A 112 -37.85 -48.40 -45.82
C LEU A 112 -39.10 -47.82 -46.48
N PRO A 113 -40.25 -47.80 -45.76
CA PRO A 113 -41.46 -47.18 -46.27
C PRO A 113 -41.28 -45.66 -46.41
N VAL A 114 -41.89 -45.10 -47.45
CA VAL A 114 -41.79 -43.67 -47.84
C VAL A 114 -42.39 -42.70 -46.81
N ASN A 115 -43.21 -43.20 -45.87
CA ASN A 115 -43.97 -42.39 -44.90
C ASN A 115 -43.43 -42.42 -43.47
N LEU A 116 -42.13 -42.64 -43.27
CA LEU A 116 -41.55 -42.65 -41.93
C LEU A 116 -41.31 -41.21 -41.41
N ASP A 117 -41.67 -40.97 -40.15
CA ASP A 117 -41.38 -39.70 -39.46
C ASP A 117 -39.86 -39.51 -39.32
N GLY A 118 -39.39 -38.25 -39.29
CA GLY A 118 -37.96 -37.91 -39.22
C GLY A 118 -37.20 -38.61 -38.08
N VAL A 119 -37.82 -38.75 -36.90
CA VAL A 119 -37.21 -39.47 -35.75
C VAL A 119 -37.05 -40.97 -36.03
N SER A 120 -38.02 -41.58 -36.72
CA SER A 120 -37.96 -43.01 -37.06
C SER A 120 -36.93 -43.29 -38.16
N LEU A 121 -36.78 -42.39 -39.13
CA LEU A 121 -35.70 -42.41 -40.12
C LEU A 121 -34.34 -42.29 -39.45
N GLN A 122 -34.17 -41.33 -38.53
CA GLN A 122 -32.95 -41.17 -37.74
C GLN A 122 -32.61 -42.48 -37.00
N ALA A 123 -33.56 -43.04 -36.25
CA ALA A 123 -33.34 -44.27 -35.49
C ALA A 123 -32.97 -45.46 -36.38
N VAL A 124 -33.63 -45.64 -37.53
CA VAL A 124 -33.28 -46.71 -38.48
C VAL A 124 -31.87 -46.53 -39.03
N THR A 125 -31.49 -45.30 -39.40
CA THR A 125 -30.15 -45.04 -39.95
C THR A 125 -29.04 -45.31 -38.92
N ALA A 126 -29.28 -44.93 -37.65
CA ALA A 126 -28.38 -45.24 -36.56
C ALA A 126 -28.31 -46.75 -36.31
N LEU A 127 -29.44 -47.44 -36.24
CA LEU A 127 -29.52 -48.90 -36.08
C LEU A 127 -28.77 -49.65 -37.18
N CYS A 128 -28.86 -49.20 -38.44
CA CYS A 128 -28.07 -49.73 -39.55
C CYS A 128 -26.56 -49.60 -39.28
N GLY A 129 -26.11 -48.44 -38.79
CA GLY A 129 -24.71 -48.24 -38.40
C GLY A 129 -24.27 -49.19 -37.28
N TYR A 130 -25.07 -49.34 -36.22
CA TYR A 130 -24.82 -50.30 -35.14
C TYR A 130 -24.82 -51.76 -35.63
N ALA A 131 -25.72 -52.12 -36.54
CA ALA A 131 -25.78 -53.44 -37.14
C ALA A 131 -24.50 -53.76 -37.92
N LEU A 132 -23.97 -52.80 -38.71
CA LEU A 132 -22.69 -52.96 -39.40
C LEU A 132 -21.54 -53.20 -38.43
N TRP A 133 -21.48 -52.45 -37.33
CA TRP A 133 -20.46 -52.65 -36.30
C TRP A 133 -20.57 -54.04 -35.66
N CYS A 134 -21.78 -54.51 -35.36
CA CYS A 134 -22.04 -55.86 -34.84
C CYS A 134 -21.64 -56.96 -35.84
N CYS A 135 -21.96 -56.78 -37.13
CA CYS A 135 -21.55 -57.67 -38.21
C CYS A 135 -20.03 -57.80 -38.28
N ALA A 136 -19.31 -56.68 -38.23
CA ALA A 136 -17.84 -56.65 -38.23
C ALA A 136 -17.23 -57.32 -36.99
N SER A 137 -17.89 -57.15 -35.85
CA SER A 137 -17.40 -57.53 -34.53
C SER A 137 -17.61 -59.00 -34.17
N PHE A 138 -18.72 -59.59 -34.63
CA PHE A 138 -19.17 -60.91 -34.22
C PHE A 138 -19.38 -61.87 -35.39
N ILE A 139 -20.04 -61.43 -36.46
CA ILE A 139 -20.43 -62.31 -37.58
C ILE A 139 -19.25 -62.58 -38.50
N LEU A 140 -18.53 -61.52 -38.92
CA LEU A 140 -17.39 -61.63 -39.84
C LEU A 140 -16.25 -62.51 -39.29
N PRO A 141 -15.85 -62.42 -38.01
CA PRO A 141 -14.81 -63.28 -37.45
C PRO A 141 -15.19 -64.76 -37.49
N ILE A 142 -16.47 -65.10 -37.25
CA ILE A 142 -16.98 -66.48 -37.35
C ILE A 142 -16.97 -66.93 -38.82
N PHE A 143 -17.44 -66.09 -39.73
CA PHE A 143 -17.44 -66.35 -41.16
C PHE A 143 -16.03 -66.57 -41.72
N ASN A 144 -15.10 -65.68 -41.41
CA ASN A 144 -13.70 -65.75 -41.85
C ASN A 144 -12.96 -66.97 -41.29
N LYS A 145 -13.32 -67.43 -40.08
CA LYS A 145 -12.79 -68.68 -39.52
C LYS A 145 -13.29 -69.92 -40.28
N ARG A 146 -14.56 -69.92 -40.71
CA ARG A 146 -15.19 -71.03 -41.43
C ARG A 146 -14.80 -71.07 -42.90
N TYR A 147 -14.66 -69.91 -43.55
CA TYR A 147 -14.39 -69.78 -44.97
C TYR A 147 -13.09 -68.99 -45.22
N ARG A 148 -11.94 -69.62 -44.99
CA ARG A 148 -10.61 -68.98 -45.10
C ARG A 148 -10.27 -68.47 -46.50
N GLU A 149 -10.81 -69.07 -47.56
CA GLU A 149 -10.60 -68.61 -48.94
C GLU A 149 -11.42 -67.34 -49.29
N TRP A 150 -12.42 -67.02 -48.45
CA TRP A 150 -13.37 -65.93 -48.61
C TRP A 150 -13.23 -64.87 -47.52
N THR A 151 -12.03 -64.67 -46.98
CA THR A 151 -11.79 -63.69 -45.92
C THR A 151 -12.22 -62.29 -46.34
N ILE A 152 -12.98 -61.64 -45.46
CA ILE A 152 -13.45 -60.26 -45.59
C ILE A 152 -12.74 -59.43 -44.52
N THR A 153 -12.14 -58.28 -44.87
CA THR A 153 -11.57 -57.39 -43.85
C THR A 153 -12.68 -56.63 -43.12
N PRO A 154 -12.70 -56.60 -41.79
CA PRO A 154 -13.76 -55.94 -41.03
C PRO A 154 -13.64 -54.41 -41.00
N ASP A 155 -12.48 -53.84 -41.34
CA ASP A 155 -12.14 -52.44 -41.04
C ASP A 155 -13.10 -51.43 -41.65
N PHE A 156 -13.64 -51.67 -42.84
CA PHE A 156 -14.54 -50.72 -43.52
C PHE A 156 -15.93 -50.62 -42.88
N PHE A 157 -16.43 -51.71 -42.26
CA PHE A 157 -17.78 -51.77 -41.69
C PHE A 157 -18.00 -50.74 -40.56
N PRO A 158 -17.13 -50.64 -39.53
CA PRO A 158 -17.25 -49.63 -38.49
C PRO A 158 -17.19 -48.19 -39.01
N TRP A 159 -16.36 -47.91 -40.01
CA TRP A 159 -16.25 -46.56 -40.60
C TRP A 159 -17.49 -46.17 -41.39
N LEU A 160 -18.06 -47.09 -42.18
CA LEU A 160 -19.33 -46.87 -42.87
C LEU A 160 -20.46 -46.66 -41.85
N GLY A 161 -20.51 -47.46 -40.79
CA GLY A 161 -21.49 -47.28 -39.72
C GLY A 161 -21.33 -45.96 -38.96
N LEU A 162 -20.09 -45.45 -38.79
CA LEU A 162 -19.85 -44.12 -38.21
C LEU A 162 -20.44 -43.03 -39.08
N LEU A 163 -20.26 -43.11 -40.40
CA LEU A 163 -20.86 -42.15 -41.33
C LEU A 163 -22.39 -42.19 -41.25
N LEU A 164 -22.99 -43.38 -41.20
CA LEU A 164 -24.45 -43.51 -41.05
C LEU A 164 -24.96 -42.89 -39.75
N VAL A 165 -24.30 -43.16 -38.62
CA VAL A 165 -24.69 -42.57 -37.32
C VAL A 165 -24.45 -41.05 -37.30
N ALA A 166 -23.32 -40.56 -37.83
CA ALA A 166 -23.02 -39.13 -37.88
C ALA A 166 -23.91 -38.33 -38.84
N PHE A 167 -24.40 -38.95 -39.91
CA PHE A 167 -25.33 -38.31 -40.85
C PHE A 167 -26.79 -38.59 -40.53
N SER A 168 -27.11 -39.45 -39.56
CA SER A 168 -28.49 -39.80 -39.18
C SER A 168 -29.37 -38.58 -38.89
N GLY A 169 -28.80 -37.54 -38.25
CA GLY A 169 -29.50 -36.28 -38.00
C GLY A 169 -29.50 -35.32 -39.20
N CYS A 170 -28.43 -35.20 -39.96
CA CYS A 170 -28.29 -34.17 -40.99
C CYS A 170 -28.81 -34.57 -42.39
N TRP A 171 -28.96 -35.87 -42.66
CA TRP A 171 -29.25 -36.37 -44.01
C TRP A 171 -30.70 -36.10 -44.41
N TRP A 172 -31.65 -36.26 -43.49
CA TRP A 172 -33.07 -36.07 -43.74
C TRP A 172 -33.39 -34.59 -43.54
N GLN A 173 -33.60 -33.88 -44.65
CA GLN A 173 -33.63 -32.40 -44.79
C GLN A 173 -34.63 -31.61 -43.91
N GLU A 174 -35.28 -32.22 -42.93
CA GLU A 174 -36.16 -31.55 -41.98
C GLU A 174 -35.49 -31.35 -40.62
N PHE A 175 -34.70 -30.27 -40.50
CA PHE A 175 -34.01 -29.90 -39.26
C PHE A 175 -34.94 -29.69 -38.05
N ASN A 176 -36.25 -29.51 -38.26
CA ASN A 176 -37.21 -29.18 -37.21
C ASN A 176 -37.80 -30.39 -36.46
N VAL A 177 -37.53 -31.64 -36.87
CA VAL A 177 -38.12 -32.85 -36.25
C VAL A 177 -37.07 -33.74 -35.57
N ILE A 178 -35.80 -33.33 -35.56
CA ILE A 178 -34.69 -34.14 -35.03
C ILE A 178 -34.63 -34.02 -33.51
N ASN A 179 -34.65 -35.16 -32.81
CA ASN A 179 -34.34 -35.18 -31.39
C ASN A 179 -32.80 -35.16 -31.21
N VAL A 180 -32.25 -33.95 -31.12
CA VAL A 180 -30.80 -33.71 -30.99
C VAL A 180 -30.19 -34.47 -29.81
N GLY A 181 -30.94 -34.63 -28.71
CA GLY A 181 -30.51 -35.40 -27.54
C GLY A 181 -30.30 -36.88 -27.84
N VAL A 182 -31.22 -37.51 -28.57
CA VAL A 182 -31.11 -38.91 -28.98
C VAL A 182 -29.95 -39.08 -29.98
N TYR A 183 -29.85 -38.18 -30.96
CA TYR A 183 -28.77 -38.18 -31.94
C TYR A 183 -27.37 -38.14 -31.30
N CYS A 184 -27.15 -37.21 -30.38
CA CYS A 184 -25.87 -37.09 -29.70
C CYS A 184 -25.55 -38.32 -28.82
N LEU A 185 -26.57 -39.03 -28.32
CA LEU A 185 -26.41 -40.22 -27.47
C LEU A 185 -25.98 -41.40 -28.34
N GLU A 186 -26.66 -41.59 -29.47
CA GLU A 186 -26.32 -42.56 -30.49
C GLU A 186 -24.89 -42.32 -31.01
N LEU A 187 -24.51 -41.08 -31.28
CA LEU A 187 -23.15 -40.75 -31.69
C LEU A 187 -22.12 -41.06 -30.60
N SER A 188 -22.42 -40.70 -29.34
CA SER A 188 -21.52 -40.93 -28.20
C SER A 188 -21.18 -42.41 -28.02
N VAL A 189 -22.21 -43.27 -28.03
CA VAL A 189 -22.05 -44.72 -27.87
C VAL A 189 -21.30 -45.30 -29.06
N TYR A 190 -21.58 -44.86 -30.28
CA TYR A 190 -20.88 -45.35 -31.46
C TYR A 190 -19.38 -44.96 -31.46
N CYS A 191 -19.04 -43.76 -31.00
CA CYS A 191 -17.64 -43.35 -30.83
C CYS A 191 -16.89 -44.25 -29.82
N LEU A 192 -17.55 -44.76 -28.76
CA LEU A 192 -16.93 -45.75 -27.86
C LEU A 192 -16.68 -47.08 -28.57
N LEU A 193 -17.62 -47.53 -29.40
CA LEU A 193 -17.48 -48.76 -30.19
C LEU A 193 -16.31 -48.69 -31.19
N MET A 194 -15.99 -47.49 -31.68
CA MET A 194 -14.84 -47.27 -32.58
C MET A 194 -13.47 -47.47 -31.91
N LEU A 195 -13.38 -47.44 -30.57
CA LEU A 195 -12.14 -47.70 -29.84
C LEU A 195 -11.61 -49.14 -30.03
N ARG A 196 -12.44 -50.05 -30.53
CA ARG A 196 -12.02 -51.40 -30.93
C ARG A 196 -11.21 -51.43 -32.23
N TYR A 197 -11.53 -50.53 -33.17
CA TYR A 197 -11.02 -50.56 -34.55
C TYR A 197 -10.08 -49.40 -34.88
N SER A 198 -10.02 -48.36 -34.04
CA SER A 198 -9.15 -47.21 -34.25
C SER A 198 -8.33 -46.88 -33.01
N ASN A 199 -7.08 -46.49 -33.27
CA ASN A 199 -6.16 -45.96 -32.28
C ASN A 199 -6.24 -44.43 -32.14
N TRP A 200 -7.28 -43.76 -32.65
CA TRP A 200 -7.36 -42.31 -32.57
C TRP A 200 -7.95 -41.85 -31.23
N ALA A 201 -7.15 -41.12 -30.45
CA ALA A 201 -7.55 -40.53 -29.17
C ALA A 201 -8.83 -39.70 -29.26
N GLY A 202 -9.06 -39.06 -30.42
CA GLY A 202 -10.18 -38.18 -30.67
C GLY A 202 -11.54 -38.84 -30.48
N PHE A 203 -11.66 -40.17 -30.62
CA PHE A 203 -12.94 -40.86 -30.39
C PHE A 203 -13.40 -40.83 -28.93
N SER A 204 -12.46 -40.85 -27.97
CA SER A 204 -12.80 -40.71 -26.55
C SER A 204 -13.34 -39.31 -26.24
N TRP A 205 -12.74 -38.27 -26.83
CA TRP A 205 -13.17 -36.88 -26.72
C TRP A 205 -14.49 -36.62 -27.46
N ALA A 206 -14.65 -37.15 -28.68
CA ALA A 206 -15.89 -37.06 -29.43
C ALA A 206 -17.05 -37.74 -28.70
N SER A 207 -16.80 -38.90 -28.09
CA SER A 207 -17.80 -39.59 -27.27
C SER A 207 -18.20 -38.77 -26.05
N ALA A 208 -17.23 -38.23 -25.31
CA ALA A 208 -17.49 -37.40 -24.13
C ALA A 208 -18.24 -36.12 -24.51
N LEU A 209 -17.83 -35.42 -25.56
CA LEU A 209 -18.49 -34.20 -26.05
C LEU A 209 -19.91 -34.49 -26.54
N ALA A 210 -20.11 -35.55 -27.34
CA ALA A 210 -21.45 -35.95 -27.78
C ALA A 210 -22.33 -36.28 -26.56
N PHE A 211 -21.81 -37.00 -25.56
CA PHE A 211 -22.54 -37.28 -24.30
C PHE A 211 -22.83 -36.03 -23.47
N THR A 212 -22.01 -34.97 -23.58
CA THR A 212 -22.32 -33.70 -22.93
C THR A 212 -23.42 -32.95 -23.67
N ALA A 213 -23.39 -32.98 -25.00
CA ALA A 213 -24.39 -32.38 -25.85
C ALA A 213 -25.77 -33.03 -25.66
N THR A 214 -25.84 -34.35 -25.38
CA THR A 214 -27.12 -35.00 -25.02
C THR A 214 -27.76 -34.36 -23.81
N GLY A 215 -26.97 -34.15 -22.75
CA GLY A 215 -27.45 -33.54 -21.51
C GLY A 215 -27.94 -32.11 -21.72
N ILE A 216 -27.34 -31.37 -22.65
CA ILE A 216 -27.79 -30.01 -23.00
C ILE A 216 -29.09 -30.08 -23.80
N ALA A 217 -29.16 -30.96 -24.81
CA ALA A 217 -30.28 -31.04 -25.73
C ALA A 217 -31.58 -31.57 -25.11
N PHE A 218 -31.50 -32.47 -24.12
CA PHE A 218 -32.70 -33.00 -23.45
C PHE A 218 -33.37 -32.01 -22.47
N ASN A 219 -32.74 -30.87 -22.17
CA ASN A 219 -33.11 -30.04 -21.01
C ASN A 219 -33.56 -28.62 -21.38
N SER A 220 -34.61 -28.49 -22.22
CA SER A 220 -35.10 -27.19 -22.72
C SER A 220 -35.87 -26.33 -21.69
N GLU A 221 -36.41 -26.89 -20.60
CA GLU A 221 -37.31 -26.17 -19.68
C GLU A 221 -36.75 -25.94 -18.26
N THR A 222 -35.93 -26.84 -17.73
CA THR A 222 -35.28 -26.72 -16.38
C THR A 222 -33.76 -26.73 -16.52
N LEU A 223 -33.28 -25.86 -17.42
CA LEU A 223 -31.93 -25.87 -17.99
C LEU A 223 -30.77 -26.07 -17.00
N PRO A 224 -30.71 -25.41 -15.82
CA PRO A 224 -29.49 -25.45 -15.01
C PRO A 224 -29.37 -26.68 -14.08
N ILE A 225 -30.47 -27.15 -13.50
CA ILE A 225 -30.45 -28.22 -12.48
C ILE A 225 -30.13 -29.56 -13.13
N THR A 226 -30.83 -29.87 -14.22
CA THR A 226 -30.72 -31.13 -14.95
C THR A 226 -29.37 -31.29 -15.63
N ILE A 227 -28.78 -30.21 -16.16
CA ILE A 227 -27.44 -30.23 -16.73
C ILE A 227 -26.35 -30.45 -15.66
N LEU A 228 -26.49 -29.86 -14.47
CA LEU A 228 -25.57 -30.12 -13.36
C LEU A 228 -25.68 -31.57 -12.84
N LEU A 229 -26.91 -32.12 -12.78
CA LEU A 229 -27.12 -33.54 -12.49
C LEU A 229 -26.48 -34.43 -13.57
N TRP A 230 -26.60 -34.06 -14.84
CA TRP A 230 -25.96 -34.78 -15.95
C TRP A 230 -24.43 -34.75 -15.87
N GLY A 231 -23.83 -33.61 -15.52
CA GLY A 231 -22.39 -33.51 -15.27
C GLY A 231 -21.93 -34.40 -14.10
N ASN A 232 -22.73 -34.51 -13.04
CA ASN A 232 -22.46 -35.44 -11.94
C ASN A 232 -22.58 -36.90 -12.37
N LEU A 233 -23.52 -37.23 -13.25
CA LEU A 233 -23.64 -38.56 -13.84
C LEU A 233 -22.39 -38.90 -14.66
N GLN A 234 -21.84 -37.95 -15.42
CA GLN A 234 -20.56 -38.13 -16.11
C GLN A 234 -19.41 -38.45 -15.16
N LEU A 235 -19.32 -37.75 -14.03
CA LEU A 235 -18.35 -38.05 -12.99
C LEU A 235 -18.54 -39.44 -12.35
N LEU A 236 -19.79 -39.88 -12.15
CA LEU A 236 -20.07 -41.25 -11.71
C LEU A 236 -19.58 -42.27 -12.74
N LEU A 237 -19.79 -42.01 -14.03
CA LEU A 237 -19.26 -42.87 -15.08
C LEU A 237 -17.72 -42.90 -15.06
N VAL A 238 -17.05 -41.78 -14.80
CA VAL A 238 -15.58 -41.74 -14.58
C VAL A 238 -15.17 -42.66 -13.44
N SER A 239 -15.89 -42.64 -12.31
CA SER A 239 -15.64 -43.56 -11.19
C SER A 239 -15.82 -45.02 -11.59
N PHE A 240 -16.80 -45.31 -12.44
CA PHE A 240 -17.08 -46.63 -12.96
C PHE A 240 -15.98 -47.10 -13.93
N TRP A 241 -15.53 -46.24 -14.85
CA TRP A 241 -14.42 -46.52 -15.76
C TRP A 241 -13.11 -46.73 -15.01
N ASN A 242 -12.83 -45.96 -13.96
CA ASN A 242 -11.62 -46.16 -13.16
C ASN A 242 -11.63 -47.50 -12.40
N ARG A 243 -12.81 -48.03 -12.02
CA ARG A 243 -12.93 -49.31 -11.29
C ARG A 243 -13.03 -50.53 -12.20
N LYS A 244 -13.80 -50.44 -13.29
CA LYS A 244 -14.14 -51.57 -14.17
C LYS A 244 -13.61 -51.42 -15.59
N GLY A 245 -12.98 -50.30 -15.92
CA GLY A 245 -12.51 -50.00 -17.27
C GLY A 245 -11.58 -51.07 -17.80
N ASP A 246 -10.62 -51.55 -17.00
CA ASP A 246 -9.62 -52.51 -17.50
C ASP A 246 -10.24 -53.88 -17.82
N ALA A 247 -11.31 -54.24 -17.11
CA ALA A 247 -12.10 -55.42 -17.44
C ALA A 247 -12.92 -55.20 -18.72
N LEU A 248 -13.45 -53.99 -18.92
CA LEU A 248 -14.21 -53.63 -20.11
C LEU A 248 -13.32 -53.52 -21.36
N THR A 249 -12.15 -52.89 -21.28
CA THR A 249 -11.20 -52.79 -22.39
C THR A 249 -10.75 -54.18 -22.84
N LYS A 250 -10.46 -55.08 -21.89
CA LYS A 250 -10.15 -56.49 -22.20
C LYS A 250 -11.33 -57.22 -22.84
N ARG A 251 -12.53 -57.09 -22.28
CA ARG A 251 -13.74 -57.78 -22.78
C ARG A 251 -14.14 -57.32 -24.19
N TRP A 252 -14.04 -56.02 -24.46
CA TRP A 252 -14.44 -55.41 -25.73
C TRP A 252 -13.28 -55.22 -26.71
N GLN A 253 -12.08 -55.68 -26.34
CA GLN A 253 -10.85 -55.58 -27.14
C GLN A 253 -10.56 -54.14 -27.59
N TRP A 254 -10.78 -53.16 -26.72
CA TRP A 254 -10.44 -51.76 -27.03
C TRP A 254 -8.93 -51.62 -27.11
N GLN A 255 -8.46 -50.94 -28.15
CA GLN A 255 -7.02 -50.78 -28.41
C GLN A 255 -6.38 -49.73 -27.49
N TRP A 256 -7.19 -48.93 -26.79
CA TRP A 256 -6.75 -47.84 -25.92
C TRP A 256 -6.86 -48.15 -24.43
N GLN A 257 -5.96 -47.54 -23.67
CA GLN A 257 -5.95 -47.62 -22.22
C GLN A 257 -7.09 -46.78 -21.60
N THR A 258 -7.67 -47.30 -20.52
CA THR A 258 -8.75 -46.70 -19.73
C THR A 258 -8.56 -45.26 -19.22
N PRO A 259 -7.36 -44.77 -18.84
CA PRO A 259 -7.24 -43.45 -18.21
C PRO A 259 -7.55 -42.28 -19.15
N VAL A 260 -7.40 -42.45 -20.47
CA VAL A 260 -7.70 -41.38 -21.44
C VAL A 260 -9.20 -41.17 -21.57
N LEU A 261 -9.97 -42.26 -21.55
CA LEU A 261 -11.43 -42.20 -21.59
C LEU A 261 -11.98 -41.52 -20.35
N ALA A 262 -11.51 -41.91 -19.17
CA ALA A 262 -11.88 -41.29 -17.91
C ALA A 262 -11.55 -39.78 -17.90
N LEU A 263 -10.38 -39.40 -18.42
CA LEU A 263 -9.96 -38.00 -18.51
C LEU A 263 -10.87 -37.16 -19.42
N ALA A 264 -11.29 -37.70 -20.57
CA ALA A 264 -12.18 -36.99 -21.50
C ALA A 264 -13.51 -36.65 -20.82
N PHE A 265 -14.19 -37.62 -20.21
CA PHE A 265 -15.45 -37.40 -19.50
C PHE A 265 -15.30 -36.50 -18.26
N GLU A 266 -14.19 -36.63 -17.52
CA GLU A 266 -13.89 -35.75 -16.37
C GLU A 266 -13.74 -34.28 -16.83
N SER A 267 -13.03 -34.06 -17.93
CA SER A 267 -12.74 -32.71 -18.44
C SER A 267 -13.99 -32.02 -18.99
N THR A 268 -14.87 -32.76 -19.68
CA THR A 268 -16.11 -32.19 -20.22
C THR A 268 -17.11 -31.89 -19.10
N ALA A 269 -17.19 -32.75 -18.07
CA ALA A 269 -18.00 -32.46 -16.87
C ALA A 269 -17.50 -31.20 -16.15
N LYS A 270 -16.18 -31.05 -15.99
CA LYS A 270 -15.57 -29.84 -15.40
C LYS A 270 -15.85 -28.60 -16.23
N LEU A 271 -15.85 -28.71 -17.56
CA LEU A 271 -16.18 -27.60 -18.45
C LEU A 271 -17.63 -27.13 -18.23
N ILE A 272 -18.58 -28.04 -18.09
CA ILE A 272 -19.97 -27.70 -17.72
C ILE A 272 -19.99 -26.90 -16.42
N PHE A 273 -19.34 -27.40 -15.36
CA PHE A 273 -19.32 -26.73 -14.06
C PHE A 273 -18.66 -25.35 -14.13
N MET A 274 -17.60 -25.18 -14.91
CA MET A 274 -16.93 -23.89 -15.10
C MET A 274 -17.80 -22.88 -15.87
N VAL A 275 -18.54 -23.34 -16.88
CA VAL A 275 -19.50 -22.49 -17.60
C VAL A 275 -20.61 -22.02 -16.66
N TYR A 276 -21.17 -22.90 -15.84
CA TYR A 276 -22.17 -22.49 -14.85
C TYR A 276 -21.61 -21.60 -13.75
N LEU A 277 -20.36 -21.82 -13.34
CA LEU A 277 -19.66 -20.92 -12.42
C LEU A 277 -19.50 -19.52 -13.03
N LEU A 278 -19.19 -19.43 -14.32
CA LEU A 278 -19.10 -18.16 -15.04
C LEU A 278 -20.47 -17.48 -15.14
N ILE A 279 -21.51 -18.22 -15.52
CA ILE A 279 -22.88 -17.69 -15.58
C ILE A 279 -23.33 -17.20 -14.20
N ALA A 280 -23.09 -17.97 -13.13
CA ALA A 280 -23.39 -17.58 -11.76
C ALA A 280 -22.60 -16.34 -11.33
N SER A 281 -21.35 -16.19 -11.78
CA SER A 281 -20.54 -14.98 -11.51
C SER A 281 -21.01 -13.76 -12.30
N LEU A 282 -21.54 -13.92 -13.50
CA LEU A 282 -22.17 -12.84 -14.25
C LEU A 282 -23.48 -12.42 -13.58
N HIS A 283 -24.27 -13.37 -13.11
CA HIS A 283 -25.46 -13.10 -12.29
C HIS A 283 -25.10 -12.49 -10.92
N PHE A 284 -23.92 -12.74 -10.37
CA PHE A 284 -23.44 -12.04 -9.18
C PHE A 284 -23.25 -10.54 -9.44
N ILE A 285 -22.74 -10.18 -10.62
CA ILE A 285 -22.56 -8.78 -11.02
C ILE A 285 -23.92 -8.14 -11.35
N ASP A 286 -24.75 -8.84 -12.13
CA ASP A 286 -26.02 -8.34 -12.66
C ASP A 286 -27.20 -8.45 -11.67
N GLY A 287 -27.14 -9.36 -10.70
CA GLY A 287 -28.14 -9.56 -9.64
C GLY A 287 -28.23 -8.43 -8.62
N SER A 288 -27.39 -7.39 -8.76
CA SER A 288 -27.61 -6.09 -8.13
C SER A 288 -28.69 -5.24 -8.86
N ILE A 289 -29.15 -5.68 -10.04
CA ILE A 289 -29.98 -4.88 -10.97
C ILE A 289 -31.30 -5.58 -11.36
N THR A 290 -31.42 -6.92 -11.32
CA THR A 290 -32.64 -7.60 -11.80
C THR A 290 -33.22 -8.70 -10.87
N GLN A 291 -34.48 -8.53 -10.46
CA GLN A 291 -35.24 -9.36 -9.50
C GLN A 291 -35.94 -10.61 -10.11
N ASN A 292 -35.58 -11.05 -11.32
CA ASN A 292 -36.46 -11.93 -12.11
C ASN A 292 -36.21 -13.45 -12.00
N MET A 293 -35.22 -13.93 -11.22
CA MET A 293 -35.07 -15.37 -10.94
C MET A 293 -35.67 -15.75 -9.58
N THR A 294 -36.47 -16.81 -9.57
CA THR A 294 -37.01 -17.46 -8.37
C THR A 294 -35.88 -17.92 -7.46
N LEU A 295 -35.91 -17.45 -6.21
CA LEU A 295 -34.90 -17.69 -5.18
C LEU A 295 -34.59 -19.18 -4.94
N ALA A 296 -35.61 -20.02 -5.04
CA ALA A 296 -35.46 -21.46 -4.87
C ALA A 296 -34.49 -22.05 -5.92
N ASP A 297 -34.51 -21.52 -7.13
CA ASP A 297 -33.72 -22.05 -8.24
C ASP A 297 -32.25 -21.61 -8.11
N THR A 298 -31.97 -20.36 -7.72
CA THR A 298 -30.59 -19.89 -7.53
C THR A 298 -29.88 -20.60 -6.37
N LEU A 299 -30.60 -20.84 -5.26
CA LEU A 299 -30.08 -21.63 -4.14
C LEU A 299 -29.84 -23.08 -4.53
N LEU A 300 -30.80 -23.72 -5.20
CA LEU A 300 -30.69 -25.10 -5.62
C LEU A 300 -29.51 -25.29 -6.60
N ILE A 301 -29.37 -24.40 -7.58
CA ILE A 301 -28.23 -24.37 -8.51
C ILE A 301 -26.91 -24.19 -7.76
N GLY A 302 -26.85 -23.26 -6.80
CA GLY A 302 -25.66 -23.05 -5.98
C GLY A 302 -25.27 -24.30 -5.18
N ILE A 303 -26.24 -24.98 -4.58
CA ILE A 303 -26.01 -26.22 -3.81
C ILE A 303 -25.50 -27.33 -4.73
N LEU A 304 -26.16 -27.53 -5.88
CA LEU A 304 -25.76 -28.51 -6.89
C LEU A 304 -24.37 -28.23 -7.45
N LEU A 305 -24.02 -26.96 -7.69
CA LEU A 305 -22.70 -26.57 -8.19
C LEU A 305 -21.61 -26.88 -7.16
N ASN A 306 -21.85 -26.60 -5.88
CA ASN A 306 -20.93 -26.95 -4.79
C ASN A 306 -20.75 -28.46 -4.66
N LEU A 307 -21.84 -29.23 -4.70
CA LEU A 307 -21.78 -30.70 -4.69
C LEU A 307 -21.03 -31.26 -5.91
N SER A 308 -21.20 -30.64 -7.08
CA SER A 308 -20.50 -31.00 -8.31
C SER A 308 -18.99 -30.83 -8.21
N PHE A 309 -18.53 -29.67 -7.70
CA PHE A 309 -17.10 -29.44 -7.49
C PHE A 309 -16.52 -30.30 -6.36
N LEU A 310 -17.31 -30.59 -5.31
CA LEU A 310 -16.92 -31.52 -4.26
C LEU A 310 -16.73 -32.95 -4.79
N HIS A 311 -17.65 -33.41 -5.65
CA HIS A 311 -17.54 -34.70 -6.33
C HIS A 311 -16.31 -34.76 -7.25
N ALA A 312 -16.03 -33.67 -8.00
CA ALA A 312 -14.83 -33.57 -8.82
C ALA A 312 -13.54 -33.62 -7.98
N LEU A 313 -13.51 -32.95 -6.82
CA LEU A 313 -12.39 -32.98 -5.88
C LEU A 313 -12.18 -34.36 -5.26
N TRP A 314 -13.27 -35.08 -4.97
CA TRP A 314 -13.23 -36.44 -4.42
C TRP A 314 -12.64 -37.45 -5.41
N LEU A 315 -12.96 -37.32 -6.70
CA LEU A 315 -12.41 -38.17 -7.77
C LEU A 315 -10.93 -37.90 -8.00
N ARG A 316 -10.55 -36.63 -8.17
CA ARG A 316 -9.16 -36.24 -8.39
C ARG A 316 -8.90 -34.85 -7.84
N PHE A 317 -8.09 -34.80 -6.79
CA PHE A 317 -7.69 -33.53 -6.19
C PHE A 317 -6.90 -32.68 -7.19
N SER A 318 -7.42 -31.50 -7.52
CA SER A 318 -6.73 -30.48 -8.32
C SER A 318 -6.87 -29.11 -7.67
N VAL A 319 -5.82 -28.29 -7.76
CA VAL A 319 -5.82 -26.94 -7.15
C VAL A 319 -6.85 -26.05 -7.85
N ALA A 320 -6.99 -26.15 -9.17
CA ALA A 320 -7.98 -25.41 -9.93
C ALA A 320 -9.41 -25.71 -9.49
N THR A 321 -9.78 -27.00 -9.34
CA THR A 321 -11.12 -27.37 -8.84
C THR A 321 -11.36 -26.94 -7.40
N LEU A 322 -10.32 -26.84 -6.58
CA LEU A 322 -10.44 -26.31 -5.22
C LEU A 322 -10.74 -24.82 -5.23
N HIS A 323 -10.07 -24.03 -6.09
CA HIS A 323 -10.40 -22.61 -6.25
C HIS A 323 -11.84 -22.42 -6.76
N SER A 324 -12.26 -23.22 -7.75
CA SER A 324 -13.64 -23.18 -8.27
C SER A 324 -14.67 -23.56 -7.21
N PHE A 325 -14.37 -24.55 -6.35
CA PHE A 325 -15.23 -24.91 -5.22
C PHE A 325 -15.38 -23.77 -4.21
N ILE A 326 -14.27 -23.14 -3.81
CA ILE A 326 -14.32 -22.01 -2.86
C ILE A 326 -15.12 -20.84 -3.46
N TRP A 327 -14.97 -20.57 -4.76
CA TRP A 327 -15.74 -19.54 -5.46
C TRP A 327 -17.23 -19.90 -5.55
N ALA A 328 -17.57 -21.15 -5.87
CA ALA A 328 -18.97 -21.62 -5.86
C ALA A 328 -19.60 -21.51 -4.47
N LEU A 329 -18.82 -21.76 -3.40
CA LEU A 329 -19.29 -21.63 -2.02
C LEU A 329 -19.51 -20.16 -1.66
N PHE A 330 -18.59 -19.27 -2.05
CA PHE A 330 -18.75 -17.83 -1.91
C PHE A 330 -20.03 -17.32 -2.57
N LEU A 331 -20.29 -17.72 -3.82
CA LEU A 331 -21.49 -17.33 -4.55
C LEU A 331 -22.79 -17.83 -3.89
N LEU A 332 -22.78 -19.04 -3.32
CA LEU A 332 -23.92 -19.58 -2.58
C LEU A 332 -24.18 -18.82 -1.28
N VAL A 333 -23.14 -18.53 -0.48
CA VAL A 333 -23.34 -17.77 0.76
C VAL A 333 -23.76 -16.33 0.43
N TRP A 334 -23.27 -15.76 -0.67
CA TRP A 334 -23.69 -14.45 -1.15
C TRP A 334 -25.14 -14.41 -1.60
N SER A 335 -25.63 -15.40 -2.36
CA SER A 335 -27.04 -15.44 -2.76
C SER A 335 -27.97 -15.56 -1.55
N ILE A 336 -27.56 -16.32 -0.52
CA ILE A 336 -28.23 -16.34 0.78
C ILE A 336 -28.18 -14.97 1.46
N SER A 337 -27.03 -14.28 1.42
CA SER A 337 -26.91 -12.94 2.01
C SER A 337 -27.82 -11.93 1.32
N ILE A 338 -27.88 -11.90 -0.02
CA ILE A 338 -28.79 -11.01 -0.77
C ILE A 338 -30.24 -11.24 -0.32
N TYR A 339 -30.64 -12.48 -0.11
CA TYR A 339 -31.98 -12.77 0.41
C TYR A 339 -32.23 -12.12 1.77
N PHE A 340 -31.27 -12.26 2.70
CA PHE A 340 -31.36 -11.61 3.99
C PHE A 340 -31.31 -10.08 3.90
N THR A 341 -30.63 -9.49 2.90
CA THR A 341 -30.65 -8.03 2.66
C THR A 341 -32.00 -7.50 2.23
N CYS A 342 -32.75 -8.26 1.41
CA CYS A 342 -34.13 -7.91 1.08
C CYS A 342 -35.06 -7.96 2.29
N LEU A 343 -34.76 -8.80 3.29
CA LEU A 343 -35.53 -8.92 4.53
C LEU A 343 -35.06 -7.98 5.66
N SER A 344 -33.79 -7.59 5.66
CA SER A 344 -33.17 -6.78 6.71
C SER A 344 -32.14 -5.84 6.10
N SER A 345 -32.26 -4.54 6.41
CA SER A 345 -31.36 -3.49 5.93
C SER A 345 -29.92 -3.59 6.46
N VAL A 346 -29.58 -4.66 7.18
CA VAL A 346 -28.37 -4.77 8.02
C VAL A 346 -27.21 -5.45 7.29
N PHE A 347 -27.48 -6.19 6.21
CA PHE A 347 -26.43 -6.89 5.47
C PHE A 347 -25.97 -6.05 4.27
N HIS A 348 -24.69 -5.64 4.28
CA HIS A 348 -24.08 -4.92 3.16
C HIS A 348 -22.84 -5.67 2.67
N LEU A 349 -22.40 -5.37 1.44
CA LEU A 349 -21.26 -6.03 0.79
C LEU A 349 -19.97 -6.04 1.67
N PRO A 350 -19.57 -4.94 2.34
CA PRO A 350 -18.36 -4.96 3.18
C PRO A 350 -18.50 -5.87 4.40
N LEU A 351 -19.68 -5.88 5.04
CA LEU A 351 -19.97 -6.72 6.18
C LEU A 351 -20.01 -8.21 5.79
N PHE A 352 -20.58 -8.53 4.63
CA PHE A 352 -20.55 -9.88 4.09
C PHE A 352 -19.12 -10.37 3.84
N LEU A 353 -18.29 -9.55 3.17
CA LEU A 353 -16.90 -9.92 2.85
C LEU A 353 -16.04 -10.11 4.11
N THR A 354 -16.29 -9.32 5.16
CA THR A 354 -15.62 -9.49 6.46
C THR A 354 -16.06 -10.77 7.18
N LEU A 355 -17.35 -11.10 7.17
CA LEU A 355 -17.83 -12.37 7.73
C LEU A 355 -17.31 -13.57 6.93
N TRP A 356 -17.26 -13.48 5.60
CA TRP A 356 -16.67 -14.49 4.73
C TRP A 356 -15.17 -14.72 5.01
N SER A 357 -14.41 -13.64 5.23
CA SER A 357 -13.00 -13.77 5.60
C SER A 357 -12.82 -14.36 7.00
N ILE A 358 -13.72 -14.10 7.95
CA ILE A 358 -13.73 -14.78 9.25
C ILE A 358 -13.98 -16.28 9.08
N THR A 359 -14.94 -16.70 8.25
CA THR A 359 -15.19 -18.14 8.02
C THR A 359 -14.01 -18.82 7.33
N LEU A 360 -13.36 -18.15 6.37
CA LEU A 360 -12.11 -18.62 5.77
C LEU A 360 -10.98 -18.74 6.80
N LEU A 361 -10.86 -17.79 7.74
CA LEU A 361 -9.87 -17.86 8.81
C LEU A 361 -10.15 -19.04 9.76
N ILE A 362 -11.41 -19.23 10.17
CA ILE A 362 -11.82 -20.34 11.05
C ILE A 362 -11.53 -21.68 10.36
N THR A 363 -11.95 -21.84 9.11
CA THR A 363 -11.68 -23.08 8.34
C THR A 363 -10.19 -23.33 8.17
N LEU A 364 -9.40 -22.28 7.91
CA LEU A 364 -7.95 -22.40 7.81
C LEU A 364 -7.30 -22.79 9.15
N THR A 365 -7.79 -22.29 10.29
CA THR A 365 -7.33 -22.74 11.61
C THR A 365 -7.70 -24.20 11.89
N ALA A 366 -8.93 -24.62 11.54
CA ALA A 366 -9.37 -26.00 11.67
C ALA A 366 -8.55 -26.96 10.79
N CYS A 367 -8.32 -26.61 9.52
CA CYS A 367 -7.50 -27.38 8.58
C CYS A 367 -6.03 -27.44 9.00
N SER A 368 -5.51 -26.45 9.73
CA SER A 368 -4.14 -26.51 10.25
C SER A 368 -3.95 -27.49 11.39
N ARG A 369 -5.03 -27.85 12.12
CA ARG A 369 -4.98 -28.80 13.24
C ARG A 369 -5.10 -30.26 12.81
N VAL A 370 -5.71 -30.54 11.66
CA VAL A 370 -5.96 -31.90 11.18
C VAL A 370 -4.98 -32.26 10.05
N ARG A 371 -4.36 -33.45 10.12
CA ARG A 371 -3.44 -33.94 9.09
C ARG A 371 -4.22 -34.56 7.92
N TYR A 372 -4.09 -33.96 6.74
CA TYR A 372 -4.65 -34.47 5.48
C TYR A 372 -3.55 -34.63 4.43
N ALA A 373 -3.73 -35.57 3.48
CA ALA A 373 -2.75 -35.83 2.40
C ALA A 373 -2.44 -34.59 1.54
N TYR A 374 -3.41 -33.67 1.38
CA TYR A 374 -3.29 -32.45 0.56
C TYR A 374 -3.28 -31.15 1.39
N GLN A 375 -2.95 -31.23 2.67
CA GLN A 375 -3.06 -30.13 3.63
C GLN A 375 -2.34 -28.85 3.17
N SER A 376 -1.09 -28.96 2.68
CA SER A 376 -0.31 -27.79 2.24
C SER A 376 -0.95 -27.04 1.07
N LYS A 377 -1.52 -27.77 0.10
CA LYS A 377 -2.20 -27.18 -1.06
C LYS A 377 -3.52 -26.51 -0.66
N ILE A 378 -4.27 -27.10 0.28
CA ILE A 378 -5.52 -26.53 0.79
C ILE A 378 -5.23 -25.25 1.59
N ILE A 379 -4.24 -25.27 2.47
CA ILE A 379 -3.82 -24.09 3.24
C ILE A 379 -3.40 -22.97 2.28
N ALA A 380 -2.60 -23.25 1.26
CA ALA A 380 -2.17 -22.25 0.28
C ALA A 380 -3.34 -21.61 -0.49
N ALA A 381 -4.32 -22.42 -0.91
CA ALA A 381 -5.51 -21.92 -1.59
C ALA A 381 -6.37 -21.03 -0.66
N LEU A 382 -6.61 -21.48 0.58
CA LEU A 382 -7.37 -20.72 1.57
C LEU A 382 -6.65 -19.42 1.97
N THR A 383 -5.32 -19.41 2.10
CA THR A 383 -4.57 -18.17 2.38
C THR A 383 -4.72 -17.15 1.26
N ASN A 384 -4.70 -17.58 0.00
CA ASN A 384 -4.82 -16.69 -1.14
C ASN A 384 -6.23 -16.07 -1.20
N TRP A 385 -7.27 -16.88 -0.99
CA TRP A 385 -8.65 -16.40 -0.91
C TRP A 385 -8.88 -15.47 0.27
N LEU A 386 -8.30 -15.76 1.44
CA LEU A 386 -8.38 -14.88 2.61
C LEU A 386 -7.76 -13.51 2.31
N GLN A 387 -6.54 -13.47 1.76
CA GLN A 387 -5.88 -12.21 1.36
C GLN A 387 -6.70 -11.44 0.33
N PHE A 388 -7.20 -12.12 -0.71
CA PHE A 388 -8.04 -11.50 -1.73
C PHE A 388 -9.33 -10.93 -1.13
N SER A 389 -10.02 -11.69 -0.28
CA SER A 389 -11.27 -11.25 0.35
C SER A 389 -11.10 -10.02 1.24
N VAL A 390 -9.99 -9.91 1.99
CA VAL A 390 -9.70 -8.74 2.83
C VAL A 390 -9.42 -7.52 1.95
N ILE A 391 -8.71 -7.67 0.83
CA ILE A 391 -8.47 -6.55 -0.12
C ILE A 391 -9.78 -6.09 -0.75
N VAL A 392 -10.65 -7.03 -1.17
CA VAL A 392 -11.94 -6.65 -1.74
C VAL A 392 -12.84 -6.01 -0.67
N ALA A 393 -12.77 -6.47 0.59
CA ALA A 393 -13.49 -5.86 1.70
C ALA A 393 -13.04 -4.41 1.94
N THR A 394 -11.73 -4.14 1.98
CA THR A 394 -11.20 -2.78 2.17
C THR A 394 -11.58 -1.85 1.02
N VAL A 395 -11.49 -2.32 -0.23
CA VAL A 395 -11.93 -1.54 -1.40
C VAL A 395 -13.43 -1.28 -1.36
N SER A 396 -14.24 -2.26 -0.96
CA SER A 396 -15.69 -2.10 -0.85
C SER A 396 -16.12 -1.07 0.19
N LEU A 397 -15.33 -0.87 1.26
CA LEU A 397 -15.57 0.16 2.27
C LEU A 397 -15.45 1.58 1.69
N LEU A 398 -14.60 1.80 0.67
CA LEU A 398 -14.46 3.11 0.01
C LEU A 398 -15.68 3.49 -0.83
N THR A 399 -16.42 2.49 -1.30
CA THR A 399 -17.60 2.68 -2.16
C THR A 399 -18.92 2.74 -1.39
N TYR A 400 -18.90 2.43 -0.09
CA TYR A 400 -20.12 2.38 0.73
C TYR A 400 -20.58 3.79 1.12
N SER A 401 -21.88 4.08 0.97
CA SER A 401 -22.44 5.39 1.35
C SER A 401 -22.44 5.55 2.87
N ALA A 402 -22.17 6.77 3.34
CA ALA A 402 -21.97 7.06 4.76
C ALA A 402 -23.27 7.07 5.60
N ASP A 403 -24.39 6.59 5.05
CA ASP A 403 -25.72 6.74 5.65
C ASP A 403 -25.87 5.94 6.95
N ASN A 404 -25.18 4.79 7.07
CA ASN A 404 -25.11 3.97 8.29
C ASN A 404 -23.68 3.87 8.84
N LEU A 405 -23.22 4.94 9.51
CA LEU A 405 -21.86 5.03 10.04
C LEU A 405 -21.50 3.94 11.07
N ALA A 406 -22.48 3.45 11.84
CA ALA A 406 -22.27 2.36 12.81
C ALA A 406 -21.90 1.02 12.12
N GLU A 407 -22.51 0.72 10.98
CA GLU A 407 -22.24 -0.50 10.22
C GLU A 407 -20.91 -0.42 9.45
N LEU A 408 -20.58 0.77 8.94
CA LEU A 408 -19.26 1.06 8.39
C LEU A 408 -18.15 0.85 9.43
N LEU A 409 -18.35 1.34 10.67
CA LEU A 409 -17.38 1.15 11.75
C LEU A 409 -17.27 -0.32 12.18
N LEU A 410 -18.39 -1.05 12.25
CA LEU A 410 -18.37 -2.47 12.58
C LEU A 410 -17.59 -3.27 11.54
N SER A 411 -17.90 -3.06 10.25
CA SER A 411 -17.19 -3.73 9.15
C SER A 411 -15.71 -3.34 9.12
N LEU A 412 -15.36 -2.06 9.25
CA LEU A 412 -13.96 -1.61 9.36
C LEU A 412 -13.24 -2.26 10.57
N GLY A 413 -13.91 -2.33 11.73
CA GLY A 413 -13.40 -3.00 12.93
C GLY A 413 -13.04 -4.47 12.69
N LEU A 414 -13.91 -5.20 11.99
CA LEU A 414 -13.65 -6.59 11.61
C LEU A 414 -12.50 -6.72 10.61
N VAL A 415 -12.40 -5.82 9.61
CA VAL A 415 -11.28 -5.79 8.66
C VAL A 415 -9.96 -5.58 9.39
N ILE A 416 -9.89 -4.65 10.35
CA ILE A 416 -8.68 -4.38 11.15
C ILE A 416 -8.21 -5.65 11.88
N CYS A 417 -9.14 -6.38 12.50
CA CYS A 417 -8.80 -7.63 13.18
C CYS A 417 -8.23 -8.66 12.20
N LEU A 418 -8.83 -8.77 11.00
CA LEU A 418 -8.40 -9.73 9.98
C LEU A 418 -7.03 -9.37 9.37
N SER A 419 -6.79 -8.11 9.05
CA SER A 419 -5.52 -7.62 8.53
C SER A 419 -4.40 -7.79 9.57
N ALA A 420 -4.69 -7.55 10.86
CA ALA A 420 -3.77 -7.81 11.96
C ALA A 420 -3.44 -9.31 12.10
N VAL A 421 -4.44 -10.20 12.07
CA VAL A 421 -4.23 -11.66 12.14
C VAL A 421 -3.44 -12.17 10.94
N LEU A 422 -3.73 -11.67 9.74
CA LEU A 422 -2.97 -11.98 8.52
C LEU A 422 -1.52 -11.54 8.63
N GLY A 423 -1.29 -10.33 9.15
CA GLY A 423 0.05 -9.80 9.38
C GLY A 423 0.85 -10.61 10.39
N TRP A 424 0.22 -11.02 11.49
CA TRP A 424 0.83 -11.88 12.50
C TRP A 424 1.18 -13.27 11.94
N ARG A 425 0.26 -13.89 11.18
CA ARG A 425 0.41 -15.26 10.69
C ARG A 425 1.33 -15.39 9.47
N SER A 426 1.30 -14.40 8.57
CA SER A 426 2.05 -14.47 7.30
C SER A 426 3.50 -13.99 7.43
N THR A 427 3.91 -13.47 8.59
CA THR A 427 5.22 -12.83 8.84
C THR A 427 5.53 -11.64 7.91
N ARG A 428 4.55 -11.20 7.11
CA ARG A 428 4.68 -10.06 6.20
C ARG A 428 4.28 -8.79 6.94
N SER A 429 5.23 -7.89 7.09
CA SER A 429 5.05 -6.62 7.78
C SER A 429 4.07 -5.66 7.08
N THR A 430 3.79 -5.86 5.79
CA THR A 430 2.85 -5.03 5.00
C THR A 430 1.43 -5.09 5.54
N TRP A 431 0.95 -6.26 5.94
CA TRP A 431 -0.40 -6.43 6.47
C TRP A 431 -0.58 -5.79 7.84
N LEU A 432 0.48 -5.74 8.66
CA LEU A 432 0.46 -5.02 9.93
C LEU A 432 0.43 -3.50 9.73
N VAL A 433 1.12 -2.99 8.71
CA VAL A 433 1.02 -1.57 8.32
C VAL A 433 -0.39 -1.24 7.83
N VAL A 434 -0.99 -2.09 6.99
CA VAL A 434 -2.38 -1.94 6.53
C VAL A 434 -3.35 -1.91 7.72
N ALA A 435 -3.22 -2.84 8.67
CA ALA A 435 -4.03 -2.87 9.87
C ALA A 435 -3.89 -1.58 10.72
N CYS A 436 -2.68 -1.04 10.83
CA CYS A 436 -2.44 0.22 11.53
C CYS A 436 -3.07 1.42 10.83
N VAL A 437 -3.07 1.45 9.49
CA VAL A 437 -3.74 2.50 8.69
C VAL A 437 -5.26 2.39 8.80
N GLU A 438 -5.82 1.18 8.72
CA GLU A 438 -7.26 0.94 8.92
C GLU A 438 -7.70 1.33 10.34
N LEU A 439 -6.90 1.00 11.36
CA LEU A 439 -7.15 1.40 12.74
C LEU A 439 -7.09 2.93 12.91
N LEU A 440 -6.17 3.59 12.22
CA LEU A 440 -6.12 5.05 12.17
C LEU A 440 -7.43 5.61 11.60
N LEU A 441 -7.90 5.09 10.46
CA LEU A 441 -9.16 5.49 9.87
C LEU A 441 -10.34 5.27 10.83
N PHE A 442 -10.39 4.13 11.51
CA PHE A 442 -11.42 3.85 12.52
C PHE A 442 -11.40 4.89 13.65
N LEU A 443 -10.20 5.23 14.15
CA LEU A 443 -10.03 6.23 15.20
C LEU A 443 -10.51 7.63 14.76
N HIS A 444 -10.39 7.98 13.48
CA HIS A 444 -10.87 9.27 12.97
C HIS A 444 -12.36 9.26 12.61
N LEU A 445 -12.93 8.09 12.31
CA LEU A 445 -14.33 7.99 11.90
C LEU A 445 -15.30 7.80 13.08
N TRP A 446 -14.89 7.12 14.16
CA TRP A 446 -15.81 6.85 15.29
C TRP A 446 -16.41 8.09 15.97
N PRO A 447 -15.74 9.26 16.07
CA PRO A 447 -16.32 10.42 16.74
C PRO A 447 -17.54 10.98 16.00
N PHE A 448 -17.71 10.66 14.70
CA PHE A 448 -18.90 11.04 13.93
C PHE A 448 -20.18 10.31 14.38
N LEU A 449 -20.08 9.29 15.25
CA LEU A 449 -21.26 8.74 15.94
C LEU A 449 -21.86 9.73 16.95
N LEU A 450 -21.04 10.65 17.47
CA LEU A 450 -21.40 11.57 18.56
C LEU A 450 -21.48 13.03 18.09
N VAL A 451 -20.82 13.36 16.98
CA VAL A 451 -20.63 14.73 16.51
C VAL A 451 -20.98 14.82 15.02
N ASP A 452 -21.78 15.81 14.65
CA ASP A 452 -22.15 16.05 13.25
C ASP A 452 -20.93 16.33 12.35
N ILE A 453 -21.03 15.87 11.10
CA ILE A 453 -20.00 16.06 10.06
C ILE A 453 -19.70 17.54 9.80
N ALA A 454 -20.66 18.45 10.04
CA ALA A 454 -20.43 19.89 9.91
C ALA A 454 -19.35 20.42 10.89
N ASN A 455 -19.10 19.71 12.00
CA ASN A 455 -18.18 20.12 13.06
C ASN A 455 -16.81 19.40 13.02
N VAL A 456 -16.40 18.83 11.88
CA VAL A 456 -15.09 18.15 11.72
C VAL A 456 -13.94 18.99 12.26
N TYR A 457 -13.95 20.30 12.01
CA TYR A 457 -12.91 21.22 12.44
C TYR A 457 -12.75 21.32 13.96
N ALA A 458 -13.81 21.04 14.73
CA ALA A 458 -13.74 21.03 16.18
C ALA A 458 -13.06 19.76 16.73
N LEU A 459 -12.94 18.70 15.94
CA LEU A 459 -12.34 17.42 16.32
C LEU A 459 -10.84 17.34 16.05
N LEU A 460 -10.27 18.26 15.27
CA LEU A 460 -8.83 18.32 14.96
C LEU A 460 -7.89 18.14 16.17
N PRO A 461 -8.07 18.81 17.32
CA PRO A 461 -7.18 18.61 18.46
C PRO A 461 -7.35 17.23 19.11
N TRP A 462 -8.54 16.62 18.99
CA TRP A 462 -8.79 15.26 19.44
C TRP A 462 -8.17 14.22 18.51
N TYR A 463 -8.20 14.44 17.19
CA TYR A 463 -7.46 13.63 16.22
C TYR A 463 -5.96 13.71 16.48
N ALA A 464 -5.42 14.91 16.71
CA ALA A 464 -4.01 15.10 17.05
C ALA A 464 -3.62 14.34 18.34
N LEU A 465 -4.52 14.30 19.33
CA LEU A 465 -4.30 13.53 20.56
C LEU A 465 -4.36 12.01 20.31
N GLN A 466 -5.33 11.54 19.52
CA GLN A 466 -5.46 10.12 19.18
C GLN A 466 -4.26 9.62 18.38
N THR A 467 -3.78 10.39 17.40
CA THR A 467 -2.63 10.05 16.56
C THR A 467 -1.35 9.93 17.38
N ILE A 468 -1.10 10.86 18.32
CA ILE A 468 0.09 10.77 19.18
C ILE A 468 -0.01 9.64 20.21
N LEU A 469 -1.20 9.42 20.80
CA LEU A 469 -1.41 8.30 21.72
C LEU A 469 -1.17 6.97 20.99
N PHE A 470 -1.65 6.84 19.76
CA PHE A 470 -1.43 5.66 18.93
C PHE A 470 0.06 5.46 18.56
N ALA A 471 0.79 6.53 18.24
CA ALA A 471 2.24 6.49 18.05
C ALA A 471 2.97 6.05 19.33
N SER A 472 2.56 6.55 20.49
CA SER A 472 3.15 6.18 21.78
C SER A 472 2.87 4.72 22.15
N LEU A 473 1.66 4.23 21.89
CA LEU A 473 1.27 2.85 22.17
C LEU A 473 2.01 1.87 21.27
N SER A 474 2.14 2.18 19.97
CA SER A 474 2.85 1.33 19.00
C SER A 474 4.35 1.23 19.30
N THR A 475 4.99 2.35 19.67
CA THR A 475 6.40 2.36 20.10
C THR A 475 6.60 1.63 21.44
N TRP A 476 5.66 1.76 22.39
CA TRP A 476 5.71 1.02 23.65
C TRP A 476 5.53 -0.49 23.45
N LEU A 477 4.55 -0.92 22.65
CA LEU A 477 4.29 -2.32 22.35
C LEU A 477 5.50 -2.98 21.67
N THR A 478 6.09 -2.31 20.67
CA THR A 478 7.28 -2.82 19.97
C THR A 478 8.48 -2.92 20.90
N HIS A 479 8.69 -1.95 21.79
CA HIS A 479 9.77 -2.03 22.75
C HIS A 479 9.59 -3.20 23.74
N LYS A 480 8.36 -3.43 24.22
CA LYS A 480 8.03 -4.55 25.13
C LYS A 480 8.18 -5.91 24.46
N LEU A 481 7.80 -6.01 23.18
CA LEU A 481 8.01 -7.21 22.36
C LEU A 481 9.50 -7.47 22.10
N ALA A 482 10.29 -6.43 21.81
CA ALA A 482 11.73 -6.53 21.60
C ALA A 482 12.50 -6.88 22.89
N SER A 483 12.00 -6.50 24.08
CA SER A 483 12.63 -6.83 25.36
C SER A 483 12.42 -8.27 25.82
N ASN A 484 11.58 -9.05 25.14
CA ASN A 484 11.30 -10.44 25.52
C ASN A 484 12.34 -11.38 24.86
N PRO A 485 13.23 -12.02 25.63
CA PRO A 485 14.34 -12.80 25.08
C PRO A 485 13.90 -14.07 24.31
N ASN A 486 12.66 -14.53 24.53
CA ASN A 486 12.10 -15.72 23.87
C ASN A 486 11.56 -15.45 22.45
N THR A 487 11.50 -14.19 22.01
CA THR A 487 10.96 -13.78 20.69
C THR A 487 12.06 -13.25 19.77
N ALA A 488 13.17 -13.98 19.66
CA ALA A 488 14.28 -13.67 18.75
C ALA A 488 13.98 -14.08 17.30
N GLU A 489 12.81 -13.69 16.78
CA GLU A 489 12.44 -13.93 15.38
C GLU A 489 12.80 -12.72 14.50
N PRO A 490 13.26 -12.92 13.26
CA PRO A 490 13.50 -11.84 12.27
C PRO A 490 12.25 -10.99 12.00
N VAL A 491 11.07 -11.51 12.34
CA VAL A 491 9.77 -10.82 12.27
C VAL A 491 9.70 -9.64 13.23
N VAL A 492 10.27 -9.76 14.44
CA VAL A 492 10.24 -8.68 15.45
C VAL A 492 11.13 -7.51 15.03
N GLN A 493 12.27 -7.78 14.40
CA GLN A 493 13.18 -6.75 13.89
C GLN A 493 12.57 -5.98 12.70
N THR A 494 11.96 -6.70 11.75
CA THR A 494 11.27 -6.07 10.60
C THR A 494 10.05 -5.26 11.05
N LEU A 495 9.32 -5.74 12.07
CA LEU A 495 8.25 -5.00 12.73
C LEU A 495 8.74 -3.71 13.39
N GLN A 496 9.86 -3.77 14.12
CA GLN A 496 10.42 -2.60 14.80
C GLN A 496 10.82 -1.51 13.80
N CYS A 497 11.42 -1.88 12.67
CA CYS A 497 11.78 -0.93 11.61
C CYS A 497 10.53 -0.26 11.00
N ASN A 498 9.53 -1.05 10.62
CA ASN A 498 8.32 -0.53 9.99
C ASN A 498 7.48 0.33 10.95
N VAL A 499 7.35 -0.09 12.21
CA VAL A 499 6.62 0.67 13.24
C VAL A 499 7.35 1.96 13.59
N SER A 500 8.69 1.97 13.61
CA SER A 500 9.44 3.22 13.84
C SER A 500 9.22 4.24 12.71
N THR A 501 9.15 3.77 11.47
CA THR A 501 8.86 4.60 10.30
C THR A 501 7.42 5.12 10.37
N PHE A 502 6.46 4.24 10.65
CA PHE A 502 5.04 4.59 10.80
C PHE A 502 4.79 5.55 11.97
N SER A 503 5.43 5.34 13.12
CA SER A 503 5.38 6.25 14.27
C SER A 503 5.87 7.65 13.90
N SER A 504 6.90 7.77 13.06
CA SER A 504 7.42 9.06 12.63
C SER A 504 6.40 9.80 11.76
N TRP A 505 5.71 9.09 10.87
CA TRP A 505 4.60 9.62 10.09
C TRP A 505 3.41 10.04 10.94
N LEU A 506 3.04 9.26 11.96
CA LEU A 506 1.98 9.62 12.90
C LEU A 506 2.30 10.89 13.70
N ILE A 507 3.55 11.05 14.15
CA ILE A 507 3.98 12.28 14.83
C ILE A 507 3.88 13.48 13.87
N ALA A 508 4.29 13.32 12.61
CA ALA A 508 4.16 14.37 11.60
C ALA A 508 2.68 14.73 11.33
N LEU A 509 1.79 13.73 11.24
CA LEU A 509 0.35 13.93 11.09
C LEU A 509 -0.24 14.70 12.29
N SER A 510 0.12 14.29 13.52
CA SER A 510 -0.35 14.96 14.75
C SER A 510 0.08 16.44 14.82
N LEU A 511 1.29 16.75 14.33
CA LEU A 511 1.79 18.13 14.25
C LEU A 511 1.03 18.95 13.18
N LEU A 512 0.67 18.32 12.05
CA LEU A 512 -0.12 18.96 11.00
C LEU A 512 -1.53 19.27 11.50
N GLU A 513 -2.19 18.31 12.16
CA GLU A 513 -3.52 18.48 12.76
C GLU A 513 -3.52 19.57 13.84
N LEU A 514 -2.51 19.58 14.71
CA LEU A 514 -2.34 20.60 15.74
C LEU A 514 -2.06 21.99 15.13
N GLY A 515 -1.28 22.04 14.04
CA GLY A 515 -1.03 23.26 13.27
C GLY A 515 -2.31 23.81 12.61
N ALA A 516 -3.11 22.94 11.99
CA ALA A 516 -4.40 23.30 11.40
C ALA A 516 -5.37 23.84 12.45
N HIS A 517 -5.45 23.18 13.61
CA HIS A 517 -6.23 23.66 14.75
C HIS A 517 -5.75 25.04 15.24
N GLY A 518 -4.43 25.27 15.34
CA GLY A 518 -3.87 26.57 15.71
C GLY A 518 -4.27 27.71 14.75
N ILE A 519 -4.29 27.44 13.44
CA ILE A 519 -4.74 28.41 12.42
C ILE A 519 -6.23 28.71 12.58
N LEU A 520 -7.05 27.69 12.82
CA LEU A 520 -8.50 27.83 13.02
C LEU A 520 -8.82 28.62 14.29
N VAL A 521 -8.13 28.34 15.40
CA VAL A 521 -8.28 29.10 16.65
C VAL A 521 -7.96 30.57 16.44
N LYS A 522 -6.89 30.90 15.70
CA LYS A 522 -6.59 32.29 15.33
C LYS A 522 -7.75 32.92 14.56
N TYR A 523 -8.26 32.25 13.52
CA TYR A 523 -9.37 32.74 12.71
C TYR A 523 -10.63 32.99 13.57
N TRP A 524 -10.99 32.04 14.43
CA TRP A 524 -12.15 32.12 15.31
C TRP A 524 -12.05 33.25 16.35
N ILE A 525 -10.87 33.44 16.94
CA ILE A 525 -10.64 34.55 17.88
C ILE A 525 -10.76 35.88 17.14
N THR A 526 -10.27 35.99 15.91
CA THR A 526 -10.37 37.23 15.11
C THR A 526 -11.78 37.52 14.60
N SER A 527 -12.62 36.51 14.38
CA SER A 527 -13.99 36.66 13.90
C SER A 527 -15.03 36.87 15.00
N GLY A 528 -14.64 36.75 16.27
CA GLY A 528 -15.52 37.00 17.43
C GLY A 528 -16.64 35.95 17.61
N ALA A 529 -16.55 34.79 16.95
CA ALA A 529 -17.57 33.76 17.03
C ALA A 529 -17.62 33.11 18.44
N PRO A 530 -18.81 32.91 19.04
CA PRO A 530 -18.94 32.21 20.31
C PRO A 530 -18.67 30.71 20.12
N LEU A 531 -17.65 30.18 20.78
CA LEU A 531 -17.25 28.77 20.68
C LEU A 531 -17.30 28.10 22.06
N PRO A 532 -18.37 27.37 22.39
CA PRO A 532 -18.48 26.64 23.66
C PRO A 532 -17.48 25.48 23.80
N TRP A 533 -16.87 25.03 22.70
CA TRP A 533 -15.95 23.88 22.65
C TRP A 533 -14.46 24.24 22.82
N LEU A 534 -14.12 25.51 23.04
CA LEU A 534 -12.73 25.99 22.96
C LEU A 534 -11.85 25.49 24.13
N LEU A 535 -12.41 25.36 25.34
CA LEU A 535 -11.69 24.89 26.52
C LEU A 535 -11.30 23.39 26.46
N PRO A 536 -12.23 22.44 26.20
CA PRO A 536 -11.87 21.03 26.08
C PRO A 536 -10.91 20.77 24.90
N ASN A 537 -11.10 21.48 23.78
CA ASN A 537 -10.23 21.40 22.61
C ASN A 537 -8.83 21.95 22.88
N ALA A 538 -8.72 23.01 23.69
CA ALA A 538 -7.43 23.53 24.13
C ALA A 538 -6.68 22.58 25.05
N LEU A 539 -7.39 21.87 25.93
CA LEU A 539 -6.78 20.86 26.79
C LEU A 539 -6.25 19.69 25.95
N ALA A 540 -7.02 19.21 24.98
CA ALA A 540 -6.57 18.18 24.03
C ALA A 540 -5.31 18.63 23.27
N ALA A 541 -5.31 19.81 22.66
CA ALA A 541 -4.15 20.35 21.94
C ALA A 541 -2.90 20.50 22.84
N LEU A 542 -3.06 21.02 24.06
CA LEU A 542 -1.95 21.15 25.01
C LEU A 542 -1.39 19.80 25.42
N SER A 543 -2.27 18.83 25.70
CA SER A 543 -1.85 17.47 26.05
C SER A 543 -1.07 16.80 24.92
N THR A 544 -1.54 16.93 23.67
CA THR A 544 -0.84 16.43 22.47
C THR A 544 0.55 17.03 22.36
N GLY A 545 0.65 18.35 22.44
CA GLY A 545 1.93 19.05 22.33
C GLY A 545 2.92 18.66 23.43
N LEU A 546 2.46 18.51 24.67
CA LEU A 546 3.30 18.08 25.79
C LEU A 546 3.80 16.64 25.62
N ILE A 547 2.96 15.73 25.11
CA ILE A 547 3.36 14.33 24.84
C ILE A 547 4.45 14.30 23.75
N ILE A 548 4.28 15.06 22.66
CA ILE A 548 5.30 15.17 21.60
C ILE A 548 6.61 15.73 22.16
N SER A 549 6.54 16.79 22.97
CA SER A 549 7.72 17.35 23.64
C SER A 549 8.41 16.34 24.55
N PHE A 550 7.66 15.54 25.31
CA PHE A 550 8.21 14.51 26.19
C PHE A 550 8.91 13.39 25.40
N ILE A 551 8.30 12.89 24.32
CA ILE A 551 8.89 11.90 23.42
C ILE A 551 10.18 12.46 22.80
N GLY A 552 10.15 13.71 22.34
CA GLY A 552 11.30 14.41 21.81
C GLY A 552 12.43 14.54 22.83
N ILE A 553 12.14 14.92 24.07
CA ILE A 553 13.14 15.03 25.16
C ILE A 553 13.78 13.68 25.44
N ARG A 554 13.00 12.60 25.47
CA ARG A 554 13.52 11.24 25.65
C ARG A 554 14.47 10.84 24.52
N HIS A 555 14.16 11.22 23.28
CA HIS A 555 15.02 10.96 22.12
C HIS A 555 16.32 11.78 22.17
N VAL A 556 16.23 13.06 22.52
CA VAL A 556 17.37 13.98 22.65
C VAL A 556 18.36 13.55 23.75
N ARG A 557 17.89 12.92 24.84
CA ARG A 557 18.78 12.37 25.88
C ARG A 557 19.81 11.37 25.35
N HIS A 558 19.53 10.70 24.23
CA HIS A 558 20.44 9.75 23.61
C HIS A 558 21.29 10.38 22.49
N LEU A 559 20.93 11.57 21.98
CA LEU A 559 21.58 12.28 20.86
C LEU A 559 21.61 13.81 21.12
N PRO A 560 22.57 14.30 21.93
CA PRO A 560 22.58 15.68 22.43
C PRO A 560 22.82 16.77 21.36
N ASP A 561 23.38 16.41 20.20
CA ASP A 561 23.63 17.32 19.07
C ASP A 561 22.51 17.33 18.00
N SER A 562 21.35 16.73 18.30
CA SER A 562 20.29 16.58 17.31
C SER A 562 19.53 17.88 17.03
N LYS A 563 19.27 18.15 15.74
CA LYS A 563 18.41 19.25 15.27
C LYS A 563 16.98 19.20 15.84
N TRP A 564 16.57 18.05 16.38
CA TRP A 564 15.31 17.83 17.07
C TRP A 564 15.08 18.76 18.26
N LEU A 565 16.16 19.19 18.91
CA LEU A 565 16.06 20.10 20.06
C LEU A 565 15.44 21.45 19.67
N TYR A 566 15.77 21.97 18.48
CA TYR A 566 15.12 23.18 17.95
C TYR A 566 13.61 22.96 17.75
N GLY A 567 13.21 21.78 17.24
CA GLY A 567 11.81 21.43 17.05
C GLY A 567 11.02 21.38 18.36
N ILE A 568 11.60 20.79 19.42
CA ILE A 568 10.95 20.68 20.73
C ILE A 568 10.77 22.06 21.37
N VAL A 569 11.80 22.90 21.35
CA VAL A 569 11.71 24.24 21.93
C VAL A 569 10.74 25.11 21.14
N MET A 570 10.72 25.00 19.80
CA MET A 570 9.70 25.66 18.97
C MET A 570 8.29 25.19 19.31
N LEU A 571 8.09 23.89 19.50
CA LEU A 571 6.79 23.33 19.87
C LEU A 571 6.34 23.82 21.26
N VAL A 572 7.22 23.77 22.26
CA VAL A 572 6.92 24.28 23.62
C VAL A 572 6.60 25.77 23.58
N GLY A 573 7.38 26.56 22.82
CA GLY A 573 7.09 27.97 22.61
C GLY A 573 5.74 28.21 21.94
N ALA A 574 5.39 27.42 20.92
CA ALA A 574 4.09 27.48 20.26
C ALA A 574 2.93 27.10 21.20
N LEU A 575 3.13 26.13 22.10
CA LEU A 575 2.13 25.75 23.10
C LEU A 575 1.92 26.83 24.17
N ILE A 576 2.98 27.51 24.60
CA ILE A 576 2.90 28.65 25.52
C ILE A 576 2.16 29.82 24.86
N PHE A 577 2.45 30.09 23.59
CA PHE A 577 1.72 31.11 22.82
C PHE A 577 0.25 30.72 22.62
N TYR A 578 -0.02 29.45 22.33
CA TYR A 578 -1.37 28.91 22.22
C TYR A 578 -2.16 29.02 23.53
N SER A 579 -1.57 28.65 24.67
CA SER A 579 -2.25 28.77 25.97
C SER A 579 -2.56 30.22 26.31
N ARG A 580 -1.66 31.15 26.00
CA ARG A 580 -1.92 32.59 26.14
C ARG A 580 -3.09 33.05 25.27
N LEU A 581 -3.13 32.66 23.99
CA LEU A 581 -4.24 33.01 23.09
C LEU A 581 -5.59 32.48 23.58
N VAL A 582 -5.61 31.29 24.18
CA VAL A 582 -6.84 30.69 24.72
C VAL A 582 -7.30 31.43 25.99
N ILE A 583 -6.38 31.76 26.91
CA ILE A 583 -6.70 32.38 28.20
C ILE A 583 -7.06 33.86 28.06
N PHE A 584 -6.27 34.61 27.28
CA PHE A 584 -6.37 36.07 27.19
C PHE A 584 -7.01 36.55 25.89
N LYS A 585 -7.45 35.65 25.01
CA LYS A 585 -7.98 35.97 23.66
C LYS A 585 -6.96 36.80 22.86
N ALA A 586 -7.41 37.54 21.84
CA ALA A 586 -6.58 38.49 21.10
C ALA A 586 -6.39 39.81 21.88
N ALA A 587 -6.03 39.73 23.16
CA ALA A 587 -5.60 40.90 23.92
C ALA A 587 -4.23 41.38 23.41
N ASP A 588 -4.04 42.70 23.43
CA ASP A 588 -2.78 43.33 23.04
C ASP A 588 -1.59 42.80 23.84
N VAL A 589 -0.39 42.93 23.27
CA VAL A 589 0.85 42.49 23.90
C VAL A 589 1.06 43.26 25.20
N SER A 590 1.11 42.52 26.32
CA SER A 590 1.19 43.07 27.67
C SER A 590 2.60 42.93 28.24
N LEU A 591 2.85 43.64 29.33
CA LEU A 591 4.12 43.56 30.07
C LEU A 591 4.41 42.18 30.66
N TRP A 592 3.37 41.37 30.89
CA TRP A 592 3.55 40.02 31.35
C TRP A 592 4.25 39.16 30.29
N ASP A 593 4.05 39.46 29.01
CA ASP A 593 4.57 38.66 27.92
C ASP A 593 6.05 38.93 27.67
N THR A 594 6.46 40.19 27.82
CA THR A 594 7.86 40.60 27.78
C THR A 594 8.61 39.97 28.95
N SER A 595 8.01 39.98 30.15
CA SER A 595 8.58 39.35 31.35
C SER A 595 8.71 37.84 31.20
N LEU A 596 7.69 37.16 30.65
CA LEU A 596 7.69 35.72 30.42
C LEU A 596 8.75 35.31 29.39
N LEU A 597 8.92 36.08 28.30
CA LEU A 597 9.97 35.81 27.31
C LEU A 597 11.38 35.94 27.91
N ILE A 598 11.61 36.92 28.79
CA ILE A 598 12.89 37.07 29.50
C ILE A 598 13.09 35.88 30.44
N VAL A 599 12.11 35.54 31.29
CA VAL A 599 12.19 34.39 32.20
C VAL A 599 12.42 33.09 31.43
N PHE A 600 11.79 32.92 30.26
CA PHE A 600 11.99 31.77 29.39
C PHE A 600 13.41 31.73 28.82
N ALA A 601 13.98 32.86 28.40
CA ALA A 601 15.37 32.93 27.94
C ALA A 601 16.37 32.53 29.04
N TYR A 602 16.16 33.00 30.28
CA TYR A 602 16.95 32.57 31.43
C TYR A 602 16.79 31.08 31.72
N SER A 603 15.56 30.57 31.66
CA SER A 603 15.26 29.15 31.89
C SER A 603 15.95 28.26 30.84
N LEU A 604 15.92 28.63 29.56
CA LEU A 604 16.64 27.92 28.50
C LEU A 604 18.16 27.91 28.75
N PHE A 605 18.72 29.04 29.19
CA PHE A 605 20.14 29.12 29.55
C PHE A 605 20.50 28.22 30.75
N PHE A 606 19.66 28.17 31.79
CA PHE A 606 19.89 27.28 32.92
C PHE A 606 19.69 25.80 32.56
N ILE A 607 18.71 25.48 31.70
CA ILE A 607 18.52 24.12 31.18
C ILE A 607 19.70 23.68 30.32
N GLN A 608 20.27 24.59 29.52
CA GLN A 608 21.50 24.35 28.75
C GLN A 608 22.69 23.97 29.63
N ARG A 609 22.72 24.42 30.89
CA ARG A 609 23.73 24.00 31.87
C ARG A 609 23.56 22.53 32.29
N LEU A 610 22.33 22.05 32.37
CA LEU A 610 22.03 20.65 32.69
C LEU A 610 22.24 19.74 31.47
N PHE A 611 21.96 20.25 30.26
CA PHE A 611 22.09 19.52 29.00
C PHE A 611 22.94 20.33 28.01
N PRO A 612 24.27 20.12 27.98
CA PRO A 612 25.18 20.90 27.16
C PRO A 612 24.91 20.65 25.68
N SER A 613 24.15 21.56 25.06
CA SER A 613 23.77 21.48 23.66
C SER A 613 23.86 22.86 23.01
N LYS A 614 24.54 22.92 21.87
CA LYS A 614 24.64 24.11 21.02
C LYS A 614 23.26 24.70 20.63
N PRO A 615 22.22 23.90 20.29
CA PRO A 615 20.91 24.46 19.92
C PRO A 615 20.23 25.28 21.02
N LEU A 616 20.25 24.81 22.28
CA LEU A 616 19.67 25.53 23.42
C LEU A 616 20.38 26.87 23.65
N LEU A 617 21.70 26.88 23.50
CA LEU A 617 22.50 28.10 23.63
C LEU A 617 22.14 29.12 22.53
N ASN A 618 22.02 28.67 21.28
CA ASN A 618 21.63 29.53 20.17
C ASN A 618 20.22 30.11 20.39
N MET A 619 19.27 29.31 20.86
CA MET A 619 17.92 29.80 21.15
C MET A 619 17.89 30.80 22.31
N ALA A 620 18.59 30.51 23.41
CA ALA A 620 18.74 31.47 24.51
C ALA A 620 19.38 32.79 24.04
N LEU A 621 20.26 32.75 23.03
CA LEU A 621 20.86 33.93 22.42
C LEU A 621 19.85 34.75 21.59
N PHE A 622 18.94 34.11 20.86
CA PHE A 622 17.97 34.82 20.00
C PHE A 622 16.69 35.28 20.72
N MET A 623 16.29 34.63 21.83
CA MET A 623 15.06 34.96 22.57
C MET A 623 14.96 36.44 23.00
N PRO A 624 16.01 37.08 23.52
CA PRO A 624 15.99 38.52 23.83
C PRO A 624 15.64 39.44 22.65
N ILE A 625 15.87 39.03 21.41
CA ILE A 625 15.50 39.85 20.24
C ILE A 625 13.98 39.89 20.08
N LEU A 626 13.28 38.79 20.39
CA LEU A 626 11.81 38.75 20.40
C LEU A 626 11.23 39.66 21.50
N VAL A 627 11.94 39.83 22.62
CA VAL A 627 11.54 40.76 23.69
C VAL A 627 11.43 42.19 23.14
N ILE A 628 12.35 42.62 22.26
CA ILE A 628 12.32 43.96 21.66
C ILE A 628 11.03 44.21 20.87
N PHE A 629 10.49 43.19 20.20
CA PHE A 629 9.22 43.30 19.45
C PHE A 629 7.98 43.33 20.35
N THR A 630 8.10 42.96 21.61
CA THR A 630 6.96 42.84 22.55
C THR A 630 6.89 43.99 23.55
N VAL A 631 7.97 44.75 23.74
CA VAL A 631 7.95 45.91 24.63
C VAL A 631 7.53 47.17 23.85
N PRO A 632 6.64 48.03 24.37
CA PRO A 632 6.34 49.32 23.74
C PRO A 632 7.61 50.17 23.62
N LEU A 633 8.12 50.34 22.40
CA LEU A 633 9.29 51.17 22.08
C LEU A 633 8.97 52.66 22.22
N GLN A 634 8.77 53.10 23.46
CA GLN A 634 8.59 54.50 23.83
C GLN A 634 9.84 55.00 24.55
N LEU A 635 10.33 56.18 24.16
CA LEU A 635 11.41 56.88 24.87
C LEU A 635 10.97 57.16 26.32
N ALA A 636 11.90 57.02 27.27
CA ALA A 636 11.68 57.15 28.72
C ALA A 636 10.80 56.05 29.38
N SER A 637 10.44 54.98 28.67
CA SER A 637 9.68 53.88 29.29
C SER A 637 10.59 53.05 30.23
N PRO A 638 10.22 52.90 31.52
CA PRO A 638 10.99 52.10 32.47
C PRO A 638 11.00 50.61 32.09
N GLU A 639 9.99 50.18 31.35
CA GLU A 639 9.76 48.79 30.95
C GLU A 639 10.73 48.33 29.85
N THR A 640 10.97 49.15 28.81
CA THR A 640 11.98 48.87 27.77
C THR A 640 13.39 48.87 28.35
N SER A 641 13.68 49.82 29.23
CA SER A 641 14.96 49.88 29.92
C SER A 641 15.20 48.64 30.77
N GLY A 642 14.21 48.24 31.59
CA GLY A 642 14.30 47.04 32.41
C GLY A 642 14.51 45.77 31.59
N ALA A 643 13.78 45.62 30.48
CA ALA A 643 13.94 44.49 29.57
C ALA A 643 15.33 44.44 28.92
N LEU A 644 15.85 45.57 28.43
CA LEU A 644 17.17 45.65 27.80
C LEU A 644 18.32 45.44 28.79
N ILE A 645 18.17 45.88 30.04
CA ILE A 645 19.14 45.62 31.11
C ILE A 645 19.12 44.13 31.48
N ALA A 646 17.93 43.53 31.66
CA ALA A 646 17.79 42.11 31.98
C ALA A 646 18.35 41.20 30.88
N THR A 647 18.18 41.57 29.61
CA THR A 647 18.78 40.87 28.47
C THR A 647 20.29 41.07 28.38
N GLY A 648 20.79 42.28 28.68
CA GLY A 648 22.22 42.55 28.81
C GLY A 648 22.90 41.69 29.90
N LEU A 649 22.22 41.50 31.04
CA LEU A 649 22.70 40.65 32.13
C LEU A 649 22.72 39.17 31.74
N LEU A 650 21.69 38.69 31.02
CA LEU A 650 21.65 37.33 30.48
C LEU A 650 22.84 37.07 29.54
N TYR A 651 23.11 37.98 28.61
CA TYR A 651 24.23 37.85 27.68
C TYR A 651 25.60 37.89 28.37
N LEU A 652 25.74 38.65 29.46
CA LEU A 652 26.96 38.69 30.26
C LEU A 652 27.18 37.36 30.99
N LEU A 653 26.12 36.76 31.55
CA LEU A 653 26.16 35.41 32.12
C LEU A 653 26.52 34.37 31.06
N MET A 654 25.94 34.47 29.86
CA MET A 654 26.28 33.57 28.74
C MET A 654 27.76 33.66 28.37
N ARG A 655 28.33 34.86 28.30
CA ARG A 655 29.75 35.07 28.01
C ARG A 655 30.65 34.41 29.06
N HIS A 656 30.32 34.59 30.35
CA HIS A 656 31.11 34.02 31.45
C HIS A 656 31.25 32.51 31.31
N HIS A 657 30.21 31.83 30.85
CA HIS A 657 30.18 30.37 30.74
C HIS A 657 30.64 29.82 29.38
N THR A 658 30.39 30.52 28.27
CA THR A 658 30.66 29.99 26.91
C THR A 658 31.99 30.43 26.32
N GLN A 659 32.66 31.42 26.94
CA GLN A 659 33.87 32.09 26.42
C GLN A 659 33.71 32.70 25.01
N GLN A 660 32.50 32.72 24.43
CA GLN A 660 32.22 33.30 23.13
C GLN A 660 32.19 34.83 23.22
N LYS A 661 32.74 35.49 22.19
CA LYS A 661 32.82 36.95 22.14
C LYS A 661 31.47 37.63 21.78
N ILE A 662 30.60 36.95 21.02
CA ILE A 662 29.34 37.54 20.52
C ILE A 662 28.39 37.98 21.65
N PRO A 663 28.09 37.15 22.68
CA PRO A 663 27.22 37.57 23.78
C PRO A 663 27.74 38.81 24.51
N LEU A 664 29.05 38.99 24.62
CA LEU A 664 29.59 40.20 25.25
C LEU A 664 29.22 41.48 24.48
N TYR A 665 29.36 41.48 23.17
CA TYR A 665 29.04 42.66 22.37
C TYR A 665 27.54 42.98 22.46
N LEU A 666 26.70 41.94 22.42
CA LEU A 666 25.26 42.08 22.60
C LEU A 666 24.89 42.53 24.03
N ALA A 667 25.62 42.07 25.04
CA ALA A 667 25.45 42.49 26.43
C ALA A 667 25.72 43.99 26.60
N LEU A 668 26.86 44.46 26.07
CA LEU A 668 27.24 45.87 26.14
C LEU A 668 26.26 46.75 25.36
N LEU A 669 25.80 46.29 24.20
CA LEU A 669 24.81 47.02 23.40
C LEU A 669 23.46 47.10 24.11
N ALA A 670 22.93 45.97 24.59
CA ALA A 670 21.64 45.92 25.28
C ALA A 670 21.67 46.71 26.59
N PHE A 671 22.74 46.57 27.38
CA PHE A 671 22.90 47.32 28.63
C PHE A 671 22.98 48.83 28.37
N ASN A 672 23.77 49.26 27.39
CA ASN A 672 23.85 50.67 27.02
C ASN A 672 22.51 51.20 26.53
N ALA A 673 21.85 50.50 25.60
CA ALA A 673 20.56 50.90 25.07
C ALA A 673 19.51 51.00 26.19
N GLY A 674 19.49 50.04 27.12
CA GLY A 674 18.61 50.05 28.28
C GLY A 674 18.86 51.23 29.20
N VAL A 675 20.13 51.54 29.51
CA VAL A 675 20.48 52.72 30.31
C VAL A 675 20.09 54.00 29.56
N TYR A 676 20.36 54.11 28.26
CA TYR A 676 20.02 55.28 27.46
C TYR A 676 18.54 55.58 27.39
N LEU A 677 17.68 54.56 27.33
CA LEU A 677 16.23 54.76 27.37
C LEU A 677 15.74 55.22 28.74
N TRP A 678 16.50 54.98 29.82
CA TRP A 678 16.18 55.43 31.17
C TRP A 678 16.66 56.84 31.48
N ILE A 679 17.75 57.27 30.84
CA ILE A 679 18.40 58.57 31.09
C ILE A 679 17.45 59.77 30.97
N PRO A 680 16.53 59.89 29.98
CA PRO A 680 15.65 61.04 29.86
C PRO A 680 14.87 61.33 31.14
N ARG A 681 14.33 60.30 31.80
CA ARG A 681 13.62 60.43 33.08
C ARG A 681 14.54 60.91 34.22
N LEU A 682 15.79 60.46 34.20
CA LEU A 682 16.82 60.87 35.17
C LEU A 682 17.29 62.31 34.92
N VAL A 683 17.34 62.73 33.66
CA VAL A 683 17.72 64.09 33.26
C VAL A 683 16.59 65.07 33.52
N ASP A 684 15.33 64.68 33.40
CA ASP A 684 14.21 65.54 33.82
C ASP A 684 14.35 65.93 35.30
N SER A 685 14.84 65.01 36.14
CA SER A 685 15.04 65.23 37.58
C SER A 685 16.36 65.91 37.97
N SER A 686 17.46 65.62 37.26
CA SER A 686 18.82 66.08 37.63
C SER A 686 19.36 67.16 36.71
N GLN A 687 18.85 67.25 35.49
CA GLN A 687 19.16 68.26 34.47
C GLN A 687 20.65 68.35 34.07
N LEU A 688 21.41 67.27 34.29
CA LEU A 688 22.85 67.19 34.01
C LEU A 688 23.12 66.51 32.66
N ILE A 689 23.94 67.12 31.80
CA ILE A 689 24.35 66.53 30.51
C ILE A 689 25.30 65.35 30.73
N GLN A 690 26.08 65.36 31.81
CA GLN A 690 26.96 64.25 32.23
C GLN A 690 26.26 62.89 32.26
N VAL A 691 24.97 62.86 32.62
CA VAL A 691 24.21 61.60 32.74
C VAL A 691 24.09 60.89 31.38
N TYR A 692 24.04 61.63 30.27
CA TYR A 692 24.04 61.05 28.92
C TYR A 692 25.40 60.51 28.47
N VAL A 693 26.52 61.07 28.96
CA VAL A 693 27.86 60.77 28.40
C VAL A 693 28.58 59.68 29.17
N ILE A 694 28.35 59.59 30.49
CA ILE A 694 29.02 58.62 31.36
C ILE A 694 28.79 57.16 30.91
N PRO A 695 27.55 56.70 30.59
CA PRO A 695 27.32 55.31 30.18
C PRO A 695 28.03 54.90 28.88
N ALA A 696 28.00 55.73 27.82
CA ALA A 696 28.73 55.44 26.58
C ALA A 696 30.26 55.47 26.77
N ALA A 697 30.77 56.42 27.54
CA ALA A 697 32.21 56.50 27.78
C ALA A 697 32.71 55.32 28.62
N LEU A 698 31.95 54.88 29.63
CA LEU A 698 32.30 53.75 30.48
C LEU A 698 32.23 52.41 29.73
N SER A 699 31.22 52.22 28.88
CA SER A 699 31.14 51.02 28.03
C SER A 699 32.24 50.99 26.95
N SER A 700 32.60 52.14 26.36
CA SER A 700 33.77 52.27 25.48
C SER A 700 35.06 51.89 26.22
N LEU A 701 35.25 52.38 27.45
CA LEU A 701 36.39 52.01 28.30
C LEU A 701 36.41 50.50 28.64
N MET A 702 35.26 49.89 28.92
CA MET A 702 35.15 48.45 29.14
C MET A 702 35.53 47.67 27.87
N LEU A 703 35.03 48.07 26.70
CA LEU A 703 35.34 47.42 25.42
C LEU A 703 36.83 47.53 25.06
N LEU A 704 37.45 48.68 25.33
CA LEU A 704 38.88 48.93 25.16
C LEU A 704 39.77 48.19 26.18
N HIS A 705 39.26 47.95 27.39
CA HIS A 705 39.94 47.07 28.35
C HIS A 705 39.97 45.63 27.85
N LEU A 706 38.86 45.19 27.26
CA LEU A 706 38.65 43.82 26.82
C LEU A 706 39.46 43.46 25.56
N HIS A 707 39.56 44.39 24.61
CA HIS A 707 40.36 44.23 23.39
C HIS A 707 41.80 44.72 23.56
N SER A 708 42.27 44.82 24.80
CA SER A 708 43.58 45.42 25.09
C SER A 708 44.77 44.66 24.51
N ARG A 709 44.57 43.38 24.18
CA ARG A 709 45.57 42.52 23.52
C ARG A 709 45.45 42.48 21.99
N GLU A 710 44.32 42.94 21.44
CA GLU A 710 44.02 42.86 20.01
C GLU A 710 44.23 44.21 19.29
N LEU A 711 44.12 45.32 20.03
CA LEU A 711 44.27 46.67 19.50
C LEU A 711 45.73 47.16 19.56
N LYS A 712 46.14 47.91 18.55
CA LYS A 712 47.44 48.62 18.55
C LYS A 712 47.52 49.54 19.78
N PRO A 713 48.67 49.59 20.48
CA PRO A 713 48.81 50.35 21.73
C PRO A 713 48.54 51.86 21.56
N SER A 714 48.80 52.42 20.37
CA SER A 714 48.47 53.80 20.03
C SER A 714 46.97 54.08 19.98
N VAL A 715 46.19 53.20 19.35
CA VAL A 715 44.73 53.31 19.23
C VAL A 715 44.07 53.12 20.59
N LEU A 716 44.56 52.17 21.38
CA LEU A 716 44.07 51.91 22.74
C LEU A 716 44.32 53.10 23.68
N MET A 717 45.51 53.71 23.61
CA MET A 717 45.82 54.87 24.42
C MET A 717 45.01 56.10 23.99
N GLY A 718 44.90 56.34 22.68
CA GLY A 718 44.13 57.46 22.12
C GLY A 718 42.65 57.37 22.43
N SER A 719 42.04 56.19 22.28
CA SER A 719 40.61 55.97 22.56
C SER A 719 40.27 56.00 24.06
N ARG A 720 41.15 55.49 24.94
CA ARG A 720 41.00 55.65 26.39
C ARG A 720 41.06 57.13 26.77
N LEU A 721 42.02 57.87 26.23
CA LEU A 721 42.16 59.29 26.47
C LEU A 721 40.93 60.06 25.95
N ALA A 722 40.43 59.71 24.77
CA ALA A 722 39.22 60.29 24.20
C ALA A 722 37.97 60.04 25.08
N ALA A 723 37.71 58.79 25.50
CA ALA A 723 36.57 58.45 26.35
C ALA A 723 36.63 59.10 27.74
N ILE A 724 37.83 59.22 28.32
CA ILE A 724 38.01 59.91 29.61
C ILE A 724 37.87 61.42 29.42
N SER A 725 38.42 61.97 28.34
CA SER A 725 38.30 63.39 28.02
C SER A 725 36.87 63.80 27.72
N SER A 726 36.03 62.93 27.15
CA SER A 726 34.61 63.24 26.93
C SER A 726 33.82 63.28 28.23
N ILE A 727 34.09 62.37 29.19
CA ILE A 727 33.51 62.43 30.54
C ILE A 727 33.87 63.77 31.21
N TYR A 728 35.15 64.15 31.17
CA TYR A 728 35.60 65.40 31.78
C TYR A 728 35.10 66.63 31.02
N ALA A 729 35.10 66.63 29.69
CA ALA A 729 34.60 67.75 28.89
C ALA A 729 33.11 67.98 29.16
N CYS A 730 32.29 66.93 29.24
CA CYS A 730 30.88 67.07 29.59
C CYS A 730 30.71 67.57 31.03
N ALA A 731 31.57 67.15 31.96
CA ALA A 731 31.55 67.70 33.31
C ALA A 731 31.93 69.18 33.38
N THR A 732 32.88 69.65 32.55
CA THR A 732 33.17 71.10 32.44
C THR A 732 31.97 71.85 31.86
N VAL A 733 31.36 71.31 30.81
CA VAL A 733 30.24 71.95 30.12
C VAL A 733 29.05 72.13 31.07
N ASP A 734 28.73 71.14 31.90
CA ASP A 734 27.69 71.28 32.93
C ASP A 734 27.99 72.38 33.95
N VAL A 735 29.25 72.51 34.39
CA VAL A 735 29.70 73.56 35.32
C VAL A 735 29.63 74.96 34.69
N PHE A 736 29.86 75.07 33.39
CA PHE A 736 29.76 76.35 32.66
C PHE A 736 28.32 76.73 32.34
N LEU A 737 27.47 75.75 31.99
CA LEU A 737 26.06 75.99 31.67
C LEU A 737 25.23 76.30 32.93
N ARG A 738 25.61 75.76 34.10
CA ARG A 738 24.90 75.98 35.37
C ARG A 738 25.88 76.25 36.49
N ALA A 739 25.84 77.46 37.05
CA ALA A 739 26.77 77.92 38.06
C ALA A 739 26.47 77.42 39.49
N GLU A 740 25.77 76.31 39.68
CA GLU A 740 25.37 75.78 40.99
C GLU A 740 26.55 75.18 41.77
N LEU A 741 26.57 75.39 43.10
CA LEU A 741 27.64 74.93 43.99
C LEU A 741 27.74 73.38 44.04
N SER A 742 26.62 72.68 43.97
CA SER A 742 26.53 71.20 43.99
C SER A 742 27.22 70.57 42.77
N ILE A 743 26.97 71.11 41.57
CA ILE A 743 27.57 70.65 40.31
C ILE A 743 29.07 70.93 40.30
N PHE A 744 29.48 72.07 40.85
CA PHE A 744 30.89 72.41 41.02
C PHE A 744 31.63 71.46 41.97
N ILE A 745 31.02 71.13 43.13
CA ILE A 745 31.57 70.13 44.07
C ILE A 745 31.67 68.76 43.39
N LEU A 746 30.66 68.36 42.60
CA LEU A 746 30.66 67.09 41.86
C LEU A 746 31.79 67.03 40.82
N ALA A 747 31.98 68.09 40.04
CA ALA A 747 33.08 68.18 39.07
C ALA A 747 34.45 68.16 39.76
N MET A 748 34.60 68.85 40.89
CA MET A 748 35.83 68.80 41.69
C MET A 748 36.09 67.40 42.25
N ALA A 749 35.07 66.74 42.81
CA ALA A 749 35.18 65.36 43.29
C ALA A 749 35.56 64.39 42.16
N LEU A 750 35.00 64.56 40.95
CA LEU A 750 35.32 63.75 39.78
C LEU A 750 36.77 63.96 39.31
N SER A 751 37.28 65.20 39.37
CA SER A 751 38.68 65.51 39.04
C SER A 751 39.67 64.87 40.03
N VAL A 752 39.39 64.95 41.33
CA VAL A 752 40.21 64.34 42.38
C VAL A 752 40.15 62.82 42.29
N ALA A 753 38.96 62.24 42.09
CA ALA A 753 38.80 60.81 41.84
C ALA A 753 39.59 60.36 40.61
N GLY A 754 39.54 61.14 39.53
CA GLY A 754 40.32 60.94 38.31
C GLY A 754 41.83 60.89 38.52
N ILE A 755 42.35 61.85 39.28
CA ILE A 755 43.77 61.95 39.65
C ILE A 755 44.17 60.74 40.52
N LEU A 756 43.37 60.42 41.54
CA LEU A 756 43.60 59.27 42.42
C LEU A 756 43.56 57.95 41.65
N LEU A 757 42.61 57.76 40.75
CA LEU A 757 42.49 56.57 39.91
C LEU A 757 43.68 56.46 38.94
N GLY A 758 44.12 57.59 38.36
CA GLY A 758 45.31 57.63 37.49
C GLY A 758 46.60 57.27 38.22
N ILE A 759 46.74 57.71 39.47
CA ILE A 759 47.85 57.33 40.36
C ILE A 759 47.77 55.84 40.71
N ALA A 760 46.60 55.35 41.11
CA ALA A 760 46.40 53.95 41.50
C ALA A 760 46.63 52.97 40.32
N LEU A 761 46.18 53.31 39.12
CA LEU A 761 46.27 52.47 37.92
C LEU A 761 47.56 52.69 37.12
N LYS A 762 48.50 53.53 37.59
CA LYS A 762 49.76 53.92 36.89
C LYS A 762 49.55 54.35 35.43
N THR A 763 48.39 54.90 35.11
CA THR A 763 48.01 55.22 33.73
C THR A 763 48.17 56.72 33.50
N ARG A 764 49.24 57.11 32.79
CA ARG A 764 49.61 58.53 32.61
C ARG A 764 48.48 59.39 32.01
N ALA A 765 47.63 58.80 31.14
CA ALA A 765 46.48 59.49 30.55
C ALA A 765 45.45 59.99 31.58
N PHE A 766 45.11 59.19 32.59
CA PHE A 766 44.14 59.58 33.63
C PHE A 766 44.66 60.74 34.48
N LEU A 767 45.96 60.70 34.80
CA LEU A 767 46.62 61.76 35.55
C LEU A 767 46.63 63.07 34.75
N TYR A 768 47.09 63.04 33.49
CA TYR A 768 47.15 64.25 32.65
C TYR A 768 45.76 64.82 32.36
N ALA A 769 44.77 63.98 32.05
CA ALA A 769 43.40 64.42 31.82
C ALA A 769 42.77 65.03 33.09
N GLY A 770 42.94 64.40 34.26
CA GLY A 770 42.41 64.90 35.53
C GLY A 770 43.04 66.22 35.97
N VAL A 771 44.35 66.38 35.81
CA VAL A 771 45.06 67.64 36.14
C VAL A 771 44.68 68.76 35.17
N SER A 772 44.63 68.49 33.87
CA SER A 772 44.19 69.48 32.88
C SER A 772 42.74 69.90 33.10
N PHE A 773 41.86 68.96 33.46
CA PHE A 773 40.47 69.23 33.81
C PHE A 773 40.32 70.09 35.06
N LEU A 774 41.10 69.81 36.11
CA LEU A 774 41.13 70.64 37.32
C LEU A 774 41.61 72.06 37.01
N LEU A 775 42.68 72.22 36.22
CA LEU A 775 43.17 73.53 35.77
C LEU A 775 42.12 74.30 34.97
N LEU A 776 41.43 73.64 34.03
CA LEU A 776 40.38 74.25 33.23
C LEU A 776 39.18 74.70 34.07
N ASN A 777 38.75 73.90 35.05
CA ASN A 777 37.67 74.29 35.96
C ASN A 777 38.07 75.47 36.87
N VAL A 778 39.30 75.49 37.39
CA VAL A 778 39.82 76.60 38.21
C VAL A 778 39.91 77.89 37.40
N LEU A 779 40.52 77.84 36.21
CA LEU A 779 40.65 78.99 35.30
C LEU A 779 39.28 79.46 34.78
N GLY A 780 38.37 78.54 34.51
CA GLY A 780 37.01 78.84 34.06
C GLY A 780 36.20 79.62 35.10
N GLN A 781 36.29 79.23 36.38
CA GLN A 781 35.59 79.92 37.47
C GLN A 781 36.21 81.28 37.81
N LEU A 782 37.51 81.47 37.59
CA LEU A 782 38.17 82.79 37.72
C LEU A 782 37.58 83.85 36.77
N ARG A 783 36.88 83.43 35.70
CA ARG A 783 36.30 84.32 34.69
C ARG A 783 34.80 84.63 34.87
N LEU A 784 34.11 83.97 35.81
CA LEU A 784 32.66 84.13 36.06
C LEU A 784 32.41 84.69 37.48
N PRO A 785 32.09 85.99 37.65
CA PRO A 785 32.24 86.68 38.93
C PRO A 785 31.11 86.54 39.97
N GLU A 786 30.03 85.77 39.74
CA GLU A 786 28.79 85.97 40.53
C GLU A 786 28.55 85.08 41.77
N GLN A 787 29.42 84.12 42.13
CA GLN A 787 29.24 83.32 43.38
C GLN A 787 30.57 82.92 44.05
N GLY A 788 31.44 83.91 44.31
CA GLY A 788 32.85 83.69 44.66
C GLY A 788 33.12 83.01 46.00
N LEU A 789 32.34 83.24 47.06
CA LEU A 789 32.77 82.91 48.43
C LEU A 789 32.65 81.41 48.77
N GLY A 790 31.52 80.78 48.47
CA GLY A 790 31.32 79.34 48.71
C GLY A 790 32.23 78.46 47.84
N LYS A 791 32.43 78.84 46.57
CA LYS A 791 33.32 78.13 45.64
C LYS A 791 34.80 78.31 46.02
N ALA A 792 35.21 79.50 46.50
CA ALA A 792 36.57 79.75 46.97
C ALA A 792 36.91 78.93 48.23
N ILE A 793 35.98 78.79 49.18
CA ILE A 793 36.16 77.93 50.36
C ILE A 793 36.34 76.47 49.92
N VAL A 794 35.49 75.97 49.02
CA VAL A 794 35.62 74.61 48.47
C VAL A 794 36.95 74.42 47.75
N LEU A 795 37.40 75.42 46.99
CA LEU A 795 38.70 75.37 46.31
C LEU A 795 39.88 75.35 47.28
N MET A 796 39.81 76.10 48.37
CA MET A 796 40.85 76.17 49.40
C MET A 796 40.92 74.86 50.20
N VAL A 797 39.77 74.30 50.58
CA VAL A 797 39.67 72.99 51.25
C VAL A 797 40.17 71.87 50.33
N MET A 798 39.79 71.88 49.04
CA MET A 798 40.29 70.89 48.09
C MET A 798 41.76 71.07 47.76
N GLY A 799 42.24 72.31 47.64
CA GLY A 799 43.66 72.61 47.42
C GLY A 799 44.54 72.11 48.57
N THR A 800 44.11 72.34 49.81
CA THR A 800 44.77 71.80 51.01
C THR A 800 44.69 70.27 51.08
N LEU A 801 43.56 69.67 50.68
CA LEU A 801 43.38 68.21 50.63
C LEU A 801 44.27 67.55 49.56
N ILE A 802 44.40 68.15 48.37
CA ILE A 802 45.28 67.67 47.30
C ILE A 802 46.75 67.79 47.71
N ILE A 803 47.16 68.91 48.33
CA ILE A 803 48.52 69.09 48.84
C ILE A 803 48.83 68.06 49.94
N SER A 804 47.91 67.85 50.88
CA SER A 804 48.04 66.85 51.94
C SER A 804 48.15 65.42 51.38
N LEU A 805 47.33 65.08 50.37
CA LEU A 805 47.43 63.81 49.64
C LEU A 805 48.75 63.68 48.90
N MET A 806 49.24 64.74 48.25
CA MET A 806 50.54 64.73 47.55
C MET A 806 51.70 64.50 48.52
N ILE A 807 51.69 65.19 49.67
CA ILE A 807 52.71 65.04 50.72
C ILE A 807 52.65 63.62 51.29
N TRP A 808 51.47 63.13 51.65
CA TRP A 808 51.28 61.77 52.15
C TRP A 808 51.76 60.71 51.15
N PHE A 809 51.42 60.88 49.87
CA PHE A 809 51.83 59.96 48.82
C PHE A 809 53.33 60.04 48.54
N ASN A 810 53.95 61.21 48.60
CA ASN A 810 55.39 61.38 48.41
C ASN A 810 56.19 60.71 49.54
N ILE A 811 55.71 60.84 50.79
CA ILE A 811 56.29 60.17 51.97
C ILE A 811 56.14 58.64 51.87
N LYS A 812 54.97 58.14 51.43
CA LYS A 812 54.75 56.69 51.30
C LYS A 812 55.20 56.10 49.97
N ARG A 813 55.72 56.87 49.02
CA ARG A 813 56.01 56.40 47.64
C ARG A 813 56.89 55.17 47.59
N VAL A 814 57.92 55.10 48.45
CA VAL A 814 58.84 53.96 48.54
C VAL A 814 58.14 52.74 49.16
N ALA A 815 57.43 52.93 50.27
CA ALA A 815 56.67 51.88 50.93
C ALA A 815 55.53 51.32 50.04
N LEU A 816 54.87 52.18 49.28
CA LEU A 816 53.78 51.81 48.36
C LEU A 816 54.33 51.05 47.15
N MET A 817 55.50 51.44 46.60
CA MET A 817 56.14 50.69 45.53
C MET A 817 56.58 49.29 45.99
N ILE A 818 57.11 49.17 47.20
CA ILE A 818 57.47 47.87 47.79
C ILE A 818 56.22 47.02 48.02
N TRP A 819 55.18 47.58 48.64
CA TRP A 819 53.93 46.86 48.89
C TRP A 819 53.22 46.43 47.60
N PHE A 820 53.21 47.29 46.56
CA PHE A 820 52.63 46.93 45.27
C PHE A 820 53.46 45.88 44.52
N ASN A 821 54.80 45.91 44.58
CA ASN A 821 55.61 44.86 43.98
C ASN A 821 55.42 43.52 44.70
N ILE A 822 55.33 43.53 46.03
CA ILE A 822 55.05 42.31 46.82
C ILE A 822 53.66 41.76 46.49
N LYS A 823 52.62 42.60 46.46
CA LYS A 823 51.27 42.15 46.06
C LYS A 823 51.20 41.70 44.61
N ARG A 824 51.94 42.34 43.69
CA ARG A 824 51.98 41.92 42.28
C ARG A 824 52.63 40.55 42.13
N VAL A 825 53.73 40.29 42.84
CA VAL A 825 54.38 38.97 42.86
C VAL A 825 53.46 37.93 43.50
N ALA A 826 52.80 38.25 44.62
CA ALA A 826 51.85 37.35 45.27
C ALA A 826 50.61 37.04 44.41
N ILE A 827 50.11 38.03 43.66
CA ILE A 827 48.98 37.84 42.74
C ILE A 827 49.43 37.03 41.51
N LEU A 828 50.62 37.28 40.97
CA LEU A 828 51.17 36.48 39.87
C LEU A 828 51.41 35.03 40.29
N GLN A 829 51.88 34.79 41.51
CA GLN A 829 52.02 33.44 42.07
C GLN A 829 50.67 32.75 42.29
N ARG A 830 49.64 33.48 42.75
CA ARG A 830 48.28 32.92 42.84
C ARG A 830 47.68 32.62 41.47
N ILE A 831 47.90 33.48 40.48
CA ILE A 831 47.41 33.25 39.11
C ILE A 831 48.14 32.07 38.46
N SER A 832 49.46 31.93 38.67
CA SER A 832 50.20 30.76 38.17
C SER A 832 49.83 29.47 38.90
N ALA A 833 49.54 29.52 40.20
CA ALA A 833 49.05 28.38 40.96
C ALA A 833 47.64 27.95 40.49
N ILE A 834 46.75 28.92 40.25
CA ILE A 834 45.41 28.67 39.71
C ILE A 834 45.48 28.16 38.26
N GLN A 835 46.44 28.63 37.44
CA GLN A 835 46.67 28.07 36.10
C GLN A 835 47.24 26.64 36.15
N ALA A 836 48.12 26.33 37.09
CA ALA A 836 48.64 24.98 37.30
C ALA A 836 47.55 24.03 37.80
N GLU A 837 46.68 24.46 38.73
CA GLU A 837 45.50 23.71 39.16
C GLU A 837 44.52 23.50 37.99
N MET A 838 44.28 24.51 37.16
CA MET A 838 43.42 24.35 35.97
C MET A 838 43.99 23.36 34.94
N GLN A 839 45.32 23.27 34.77
CA GLN A 839 45.95 22.26 33.88
C GLN A 839 45.92 20.84 34.44
N THR A 840 45.70 20.65 35.74
CA THR A 840 45.48 19.33 36.34
C THR A 840 44.01 18.88 36.32
N TRP A 841 43.10 19.76 35.91
CA TRP A 841 41.66 19.49 35.78
C TRP A 841 41.17 19.39 34.32
N GLU A 842 42.03 19.69 33.34
CA GLU A 842 41.93 19.21 31.95
C GLU A 842 42.55 17.81 31.84
#